data_AF-A0A657LNX8-F1
#
_entry.id   AF-A0A657LNX8-F1
#
_cell.length_a   1.000
_cell.length_b   1.000
_cell.length_c   1.000
_cell.angle_alpha   90.00
_cell.angle_beta   90.00
_cell.angle_gamma   90.00
#
_symmetry.space_group_name_H-M   'P 1'
#
loop_
_entity.id
_entity.type
_entity.pdbx_description
1 polymer ?
#
loop_
_entity_poly.entity_id
_entity_poly.type
_entity_poly.pdbx_seq_one_letter_code
_entity_poly.pdbx_strand_id
1 'polypeptide(L)'
;MAQGQLETTLAELARLHDDFDGRREILNRASFALLHRPALGGQLIARLCATDEDAPELEPLTEMLGSVLDAARMAQENRKKRGEAFLVAIGDAVELAAGQGRLRSFHRLVIARAWAQNGLKAPEALELTADDIDAANSAPALNDRAEANEILDNLFRNLIEQSDGDALVLHAALTETFPAMPAEMRVHVIAWSVERPEPVHTRLACFWLLDPAAEIRLAAAKALADRASAGGLSSDVTGKMVMLRSWMPDDDARAAVDQALKAAMRSGTATGTPVKPWTIHSVIATLPDGGGAQSIMIALQSGGSRKTAMLLLKQGYGIKDAYAIPCSSAREQKALIQRITDETGVVKVPVTWLERTLSHALADGLAADLPPVPGLIEMVELCGFSQLRPEAVTTEALIAALPAAERIGGLSTQARGKLINASEDWWNRHAIVRSWFEESDHAHEVLEGKRSPRTLETALWKWLETRRDFWARLVGRGADVLAAAGHSDAPSFTATAMALLEGRDLKKIPVMADVHDQTIEAWIFDDPDVNQNATLKEFVDQAEEPEPERKGELARLVKGSAVTVDWIDGFLMSITLAPKLIAPNRWLPEILGSAMAALEPGTIQRFADLIMMRANACVDQANDPAQFAAAMSKPSKLAMRDWATGFSYACGQFISSWPAKSKAPDDRLMIERVSDAMATGFSASDIKLLSQWIAARHAQNTSA
;
A
#
# COMPACT_ATOMS: atom_id res chain seq x y z
N MET A 1 19.63 -18.18 -15.25
CA MET A 1 18.36 -18.30 -14.49
C MET A 1 17.50 -17.04 -14.63
N ALA A 2 18.05 -15.83 -14.43
CA ALA A 2 17.34 -14.54 -14.60
C ALA A 2 16.57 -14.34 -15.93
N GLN A 3 17.19 -14.64 -17.08
CA GLN A 3 16.59 -14.43 -18.40
C GLN A 3 15.30 -15.27 -18.63
N GLY A 4 15.16 -16.41 -17.94
CA GLY A 4 13.95 -17.25 -18.06
C GLY A 4 12.75 -16.69 -17.28
N GLN A 5 12.96 -15.84 -16.29
CA GLN A 5 11.89 -15.34 -15.43
C GLN A 5 11.06 -14.24 -16.12
N LEU A 6 11.72 -13.34 -16.85
CA LEU A 6 11.05 -12.31 -17.64
C LEU A 6 10.20 -12.93 -18.78
N GLU A 7 10.78 -13.90 -19.49
CA GLU A 7 10.11 -14.67 -20.55
C GLU A 7 8.87 -15.40 -20.03
N THR A 8 8.99 -16.04 -18.87
CA THR A 8 7.88 -16.77 -18.23
C THR A 8 6.74 -15.81 -17.87
N THR A 9 7.08 -14.67 -17.28
CA THR A 9 6.09 -13.65 -16.87
C THR A 9 5.36 -13.07 -18.08
N LEU A 10 6.09 -12.74 -19.16
CA LEU A 10 5.51 -12.25 -20.40
C LEU A 10 4.58 -13.28 -21.04
N ALA A 11 4.97 -14.56 -21.05
CA ALA A 11 4.14 -15.64 -21.57
C ALA A 11 2.87 -15.87 -20.74
N GLU A 12 2.91 -15.67 -19.42
CA GLU A 12 1.72 -15.73 -18.56
C GLU A 12 0.79 -14.53 -18.80
N LEU A 13 1.32 -13.32 -18.85
CA LEU A 13 0.55 -12.10 -19.16
C LEU A 13 -0.13 -12.21 -20.53
N ALA A 14 0.57 -12.73 -21.54
CA ALA A 14 -0.02 -12.93 -22.87
C ALA A 14 -1.19 -13.94 -22.88
N ARG A 15 -1.23 -14.89 -21.93
CA ARG A 15 -2.33 -15.88 -21.81
C ARG A 15 -3.57 -15.32 -21.10
N LEU A 16 -3.40 -14.34 -20.21
CA LEU A 16 -4.47 -13.79 -19.38
C LEU A 16 -5.00 -12.47 -19.95
N HIS A 17 -5.44 -12.43 -21.20
CA HIS A 17 -5.82 -11.16 -21.84
C HIS A 17 -7.02 -10.48 -21.14
N ASP A 18 -8.08 -11.23 -20.82
CA ASP A 18 -9.31 -10.69 -20.20
C ASP A 18 -9.42 -10.91 -18.68
N ASP A 19 -8.41 -11.54 -18.06
CA ASP A 19 -8.42 -11.85 -16.61
C ASP A 19 -7.65 -10.80 -15.82
N PHE A 20 -8.32 -9.70 -15.48
CA PHE A 20 -7.73 -8.58 -14.75
C PHE A 20 -7.13 -8.97 -13.39
N ASP A 21 -7.80 -9.85 -12.64
CA ASP A 21 -7.33 -10.26 -11.31
C ASP A 21 -6.08 -11.15 -11.42
N GLY A 22 -6.08 -12.11 -12.35
CA GLY A 22 -4.92 -12.96 -12.61
C GLY A 22 -3.72 -12.19 -13.16
N ARG A 23 -3.94 -11.21 -14.06
CA ARG A 23 -2.87 -10.31 -14.53
C ARG A 23 -2.26 -9.51 -13.38
N ARG A 24 -3.10 -8.92 -12.52
CA ARG A 24 -2.64 -8.14 -11.36
C ARG A 24 -1.76 -8.97 -10.43
N GLU A 25 -2.13 -10.23 -10.17
CA GLU A 25 -1.34 -11.14 -9.36
C GLU A 25 0.05 -11.40 -9.98
N ILE A 26 0.11 -11.68 -11.29
CA ILE A 26 1.38 -11.87 -12.00
C ILE A 26 2.24 -10.61 -11.95
N LEU A 27 1.65 -9.44 -12.22
CA LEU A 27 2.35 -8.16 -12.20
C LEU A 27 2.90 -7.85 -10.80
N ASN A 28 2.12 -8.09 -9.74
CA ASN A 28 2.58 -7.92 -8.36
C ASN A 28 3.79 -8.82 -8.05
N ARG A 29 3.73 -10.09 -8.44
CA ARG A 29 4.84 -11.05 -8.27
C ARG A 29 6.08 -10.64 -9.06
N ALA A 30 5.90 -10.21 -10.31
CA ALA A 30 6.98 -9.75 -11.17
C ALA A 30 7.65 -8.50 -10.62
N SER A 31 6.85 -7.51 -10.22
CA SER A 31 7.31 -6.26 -9.62
C SER A 31 8.06 -6.51 -8.32
N PHE A 32 7.58 -7.41 -7.47
CA PHE A 32 8.31 -7.84 -6.27
C PHE A 32 9.68 -8.42 -6.63
N ALA A 33 9.77 -9.35 -7.58
CA ALA A 33 11.05 -9.94 -7.98
C ALA A 33 12.01 -8.93 -8.63
N LEU A 34 11.51 -8.02 -9.48
CA LEU A 34 12.28 -6.98 -10.15
C LEU A 34 12.87 -5.98 -9.15
N LEU A 35 12.08 -5.54 -8.16
CA LEU A 35 12.54 -4.61 -7.11
C LEU A 35 13.72 -5.15 -6.30
N HIS A 36 13.75 -6.47 -6.06
CA HIS A 36 14.84 -7.11 -5.34
C HIS A 36 16.07 -7.38 -6.20
N ARG A 37 15.93 -7.29 -7.53
CA ARG A 37 17.01 -7.60 -8.48
C ARG A 37 17.11 -6.47 -9.51
N PRO A 38 17.65 -5.30 -9.15
CA PRO A 38 17.67 -4.12 -10.04
C PRO A 38 18.28 -4.37 -11.42
N ALA A 39 19.23 -5.31 -11.54
CA ALA A 39 19.80 -5.72 -12.83
C ALA A 39 18.76 -6.27 -13.84
N LEU A 40 17.64 -6.83 -13.36
CA LEU A 40 16.53 -7.25 -14.21
C LEU A 40 15.77 -6.05 -14.81
N GLY A 41 15.74 -4.91 -14.11
CA GLY A 41 15.17 -3.67 -14.64
C GLY A 41 15.88 -3.19 -15.90
N GLY A 42 17.22 -3.28 -15.94
CA GLY A 42 18.00 -2.99 -17.14
C GLY A 42 17.70 -3.94 -18.31
N GLN A 43 17.37 -5.21 -18.02
CA GLN A 43 16.95 -6.16 -19.06
C GLN A 43 15.57 -5.81 -19.62
N LEU A 44 14.64 -5.36 -18.77
CA LEU A 44 13.32 -4.89 -19.20
C LEU A 44 13.45 -3.71 -20.19
N ILE A 45 14.29 -2.70 -19.86
CA ILE A 45 14.57 -1.57 -20.76
C ILE A 45 15.22 -2.04 -22.07
N ALA A 46 16.22 -2.94 -21.98
CA ALA A 46 16.88 -3.46 -23.17
C ALA A 46 15.91 -4.24 -24.08
N ARG A 47 14.93 -4.97 -23.51
CA ARG A 47 13.89 -5.65 -24.28
C ARG A 47 12.94 -4.65 -24.92
N LEU A 48 12.45 -3.66 -24.17
CA LEU A 48 11.64 -2.57 -24.73
C LEU A 48 12.32 -1.89 -25.92
N CYS A 49 13.61 -1.60 -25.84
CA CYS A 49 14.36 -0.98 -26.95
C CYS A 49 14.54 -1.88 -28.18
N ALA A 50 14.34 -3.20 -28.04
CA ALA A 50 14.49 -4.18 -29.10
C ALA A 50 13.14 -4.61 -29.71
N THR A 51 12.03 -4.10 -29.16
CA THR A 51 10.66 -4.45 -29.55
C THR A 51 10.10 -3.34 -30.44
N ASP A 52 9.64 -3.68 -31.65
CA ASP A 52 9.03 -2.70 -32.57
C ASP A 52 7.63 -2.27 -32.10
N GLU A 53 7.14 -1.12 -32.59
CA GLU A 53 5.88 -0.47 -32.17
C GLU A 53 4.64 -1.37 -32.34
N ASP A 54 4.60 -2.17 -33.40
CA ASP A 54 3.46 -3.06 -33.72
C ASP A 54 3.61 -4.46 -33.09
N ALA A 55 4.65 -4.71 -32.30
CA ALA A 55 4.91 -6.03 -31.74
C ALA A 55 3.93 -6.37 -30.61
N PRO A 56 3.33 -7.58 -30.59
CA PRO A 56 2.36 -7.98 -29.57
C PRO A 56 2.95 -8.06 -28.15
N GLU A 57 4.28 -8.17 -28.04
CA GLU A 57 4.97 -8.21 -26.75
C GLU A 57 5.10 -6.82 -26.09
N LEU A 58 4.84 -5.74 -26.84
CA LEU A 58 5.01 -4.37 -26.35
C LEU A 58 4.06 -4.06 -25.20
N GLU A 59 2.77 -4.44 -25.31
CA GLU A 59 1.77 -4.20 -24.27
C GLU A 59 2.12 -4.90 -22.93
N PRO A 60 2.43 -6.21 -22.88
CA PRO A 60 2.90 -6.84 -21.65
C PRO A 60 4.18 -6.22 -21.07
N LEU A 61 5.10 -5.75 -21.92
CA LEU A 61 6.34 -5.08 -21.45
C LEU A 61 6.06 -3.71 -20.83
N THR A 62 5.15 -2.93 -21.41
CA THR A 62 4.78 -1.60 -20.89
C THR A 62 3.93 -1.71 -19.63
N GLU A 63 3.04 -2.69 -19.55
CA GLU A 63 2.31 -3.02 -18.31
C GLU A 63 3.27 -3.41 -17.18
N MET A 64 4.26 -4.25 -17.48
CA MET A 64 5.25 -4.66 -16.49
C MET A 64 6.13 -3.48 -16.04
N LEU A 65 6.55 -2.62 -16.98
CA LEU A 65 7.27 -1.40 -16.67
C LEU A 65 6.43 -0.48 -15.77
N GLY A 66 5.16 -0.26 -16.12
CA GLY A 66 4.24 0.55 -15.32
C GLY A 66 4.06 -0.01 -13.92
N SER A 67 3.81 -1.32 -13.79
CA SER A 67 3.62 -1.98 -12.49
C SER A 67 4.88 -1.91 -11.62
N VAL A 68 6.06 -2.13 -12.18
CA VAL A 68 7.30 -2.12 -11.37
C VAL A 68 7.72 -0.70 -10.98
N LEU A 69 7.45 0.30 -11.83
CA LEU A 69 7.64 1.71 -11.47
C LEU A 69 6.67 2.13 -10.35
N ASP A 70 5.41 1.69 -10.40
CA ASP A 70 4.45 1.93 -9.32
C ASP A 70 4.95 1.33 -8.00
N ALA A 71 5.38 0.07 -8.04
CA ALA A 71 5.91 -0.64 -6.90
C ALA A 71 7.21 0.03 -6.36
N ALA A 72 8.08 0.51 -7.26
CA ALA A 72 9.29 1.24 -6.89
C ALA A 72 8.98 2.59 -6.23
N ARG A 73 8.01 3.34 -6.77
CA ARG A 73 7.50 4.55 -6.14
C ARG A 73 6.94 4.25 -4.75
N MET A 74 6.05 3.25 -4.63
CA MET A 74 5.47 2.87 -3.34
C MET A 74 6.55 2.49 -2.32
N ALA A 75 7.56 1.72 -2.75
CA ALA A 75 8.71 1.36 -1.94
C ALA A 75 9.50 2.62 -1.50
N GLN A 76 9.81 3.53 -2.41
CA GLN A 76 10.47 4.81 -2.09
C GLN A 76 9.64 5.62 -1.09
N GLU A 77 8.33 5.71 -1.29
CA GLU A 77 7.45 6.47 -0.41
C GLU A 77 7.36 5.90 1.00
N ASN A 78 7.45 4.57 1.09
CA ASN A 78 7.52 3.82 2.35
C ASN A 78 8.95 3.76 2.91
N ARG A 79 9.88 4.57 2.36
CA ARG A 79 11.28 4.70 2.78
C ARG A 79 12.09 3.42 2.62
N LYS A 80 11.85 2.69 1.55
CA LYS A 80 12.67 1.56 1.12
C LYS A 80 13.69 2.01 0.07
N LYS A 81 14.98 1.95 0.37
CA LYS A 81 16.10 2.25 -0.54
C LYS A 81 16.05 1.36 -1.78
N ARG A 82 15.49 0.15 -1.71
CA ARG A 82 15.30 -0.69 -2.91
C ARG A 82 14.49 0.01 -4.00
N GLY A 83 13.48 0.81 -3.64
CA GLY A 83 12.69 1.57 -4.60
C GLY A 83 13.57 2.59 -5.33
N GLU A 84 14.32 3.39 -4.57
CA GLU A 84 15.28 4.35 -5.12
C GLU A 84 16.39 3.69 -5.93
N ALA A 85 17.01 2.63 -5.41
CA ALA A 85 18.06 1.88 -6.09
C ALA A 85 17.57 1.27 -7.41
N PHE A 86 16.34 0.78 -7.45
CA PHE A 86 15.72 0.27 -8.66
C PHE A 86 15.44 1.39 -9.67
N LEU A 87 14.89 2.52 -9.23
CA LEU A 87 14.65 3.70 -10.09
C LEU A 87 15.96 4.23 -10.70
N VAL A 88 17.04 4.30 -9.91
CA VAL A 88 18.38 4.66 -10.38
C VAL A 88 18.88 3.65 -11.41
N ALA A 89 18.81 2.34 -11.12
CA ALA A 89 19.30 1.31 -12.02
C ALA A 89 18.56 1.29 -13.37
N ILE A 90 17.24 1.51 -13.37
CA ILE A 90 16.47 1.64 -14.60
C ILE A 90 16.80 2.96 -15.31
N GLY A 91 16.95 4.07 -14.58
CA GLY A 91 17.40 5.35 -15.14
C GLY A 91 18.74 5.23 -15.87
N ASP A 92 19.73 4.63 -15.23
CA ASP A 92 21.05 4.34 -15.82
C ASP A 92 20.94 3.46 -17.08
N ALA A 93 20.02 2.49 -17.08
CA ALA A 93 19.78 1.65 -18.25
C ALA A 93 19.16 2.44 -19.42
N VAL A 94 18.26 3.37 -19.13
CA VAL A 94 17.69 4.30 -20.11
C VAL A 94 18.76 5.23 -20.67
N GLU A 95 19.60 5.83 -19.82
CA GLU A 95 20.73 6.67 -20.25
C GLU A 95 21.72 5.90 -21.12
N LEU A 96 22.05 4.67 -20.74
CA LEU A 96 22.92 3.79 -21.53
C LEU A 96 22.30 3.47 -22.90
N ALA A 97 21.00 3.17 -22.95
CA ALA A 97 20.29 2.90 -24.20
C ALA A 97 20.24 4.14 -25.11
N ALA A 98 20.04 5.33 -24.54
CA ALA A 98 20.10 6.60 -25.23
C ALA A 98 21.49 6.85 -25.83
N GLY A 99 22.56 6.73 -25.01
CA GLY A 99 23.94 6.94 -25.44
C GLY A 99 24.43 5.93 -26.50
N GLN A 100 23.79 4.77 -26.60
CA GLN A 100 24.05 3.77 -27.63
C GLN A 100 23.17 3.92 -28.89
N GLY A 101 22.30 4.94 -28.95
CA GLY A 101 21.39 5.16 -30.07
C GLY A 101 20.34 4.07 -30.25
N ARG A 102 19.94 3.39 -29.16
CA ARG A 102 18.95 2.30 -29.18
C ARG A 102 17.51 2.77 -28.96
N LEU A 103 17.33 3.98 -28.43
CA LEU A 103 16.02 4.59 -28.24
C LEU A 103 15.60 5.31 -29.53
N ARG A 104 14.43 4.93 -30.06
CA ARG A 104 13.74 5.62 -31.16
C ARG A 104 12.68 6.54 -30.56
N SER A 105 12.10 7.43 -31.35
CA SER A 105 11.08 8.39 -30.90
C SER A 105 9.92 7.73 -30.14
N PHE A 106 9.40 6.60 -30.64
CA PHE A 106 8.30 5.89 -29.95
C PHE A 106 8.75 5.26 -28.62
N HIS A 107 9.96 4.68 -28.54
CA HIS A 107 10.49 4.13 -27.29
C HIS A 107 10.59 5.22 -26.22
N ARG A 108 11.10 6.40 -26.59
CA ARG A 108 11.19 7.57 -25.71
C ARG A 108 9.82 7.94 -25.14
N LEU A 109 8.81 8.06 -26.01
CA LEU A 109 7.43 8.39 -25.62
C LEU A 109 6.82 7.35 -24.68
N VAL A 110 6.89 6.07 -25.03
CA VAL A 110 6.29 4.97 -24.26
C VAL A 110 6.93 4.85 -22.87
N ILE A 111 8.26 4.94 -22.80
CA ILE A 111 9.00 4.84 -21.54
C ILE A 111 8.73 6.10 -20.69
N ALA A 112 8.81 7.30 -21.26
CA ALA A 112 8.53 8.55 -20.53
C ALA A 112 7.12 8.57 -19.94
N ARG A 113 6.13 8.11 -20.72
CA ARG A 113 4.74 7.97 -20.30
C ARG A 113 4.61 7.06 -19.08
N ALA A 114 5.29 5.91 -19.05
CA ALA A 114 5.24 5.00 -17.91
C ALA A 114 5.74 5.65 -16.61
N TRP A 115 6.75 6.52 -16.66
CA TRP A 115 7.17 7.30 -15.48
C TRP A 115 6.12 8.32 -15.07
N ALA A 116 5.61 9.09 -16.03
CA ALA A 116 4.62 10.14 -15.77
C ALA A 116 3.33 9.59 -15.16
N GLN A 117 2.81 8.47 -15.69
CA GLN A 117 1.62 7.78 -15.17
C GLN A 117 1.78 7.34 -13.72
N ASN A 118 3.01 7.01 -13.34
CA ASN A 118 3.34 6.62 -11.97
C ASN A 118 3.71 7.82 -11.10
N GLY A 119 3.60 9.07 -11.56
CA GLY A 119 3.96 10.25 -10.78
C GLY A 119 5.46 10.36 -10.48
N LEU A 120 6.31 9.76 -11.32
CA LEU A 120 7.76 9.79 -11.20
C LEU A 120 8.37 10.78 -12.20
N LYS A 121 9.50 11.41 -11.81
CA LYS A 121 10.30 12.22 -12.74
C LYS A 121 11.01 11.31 -13.74
N ALA A 122 10.69 11.43 -15.02
CA ALA A 122 11.34 10.67 -16.08
C ALA A 122 12.80 11.10 -16.28
N PRO A 123 13.71 10.18 -16.68
CA PRO A 123 15.07 10.52 -17.08
C PRO A 123 15.11 11.52 -18.24
N GLU A 124 15.98 12.54 -18.17
CA GLU A 124 16.17 13.54 -19.24
C GLU A 124 16.60 12.89 -20.57
N ALA A 125 17.27 11.73 -20.50
CA ALA A 125 17.65 10.94 -21.65
C ALA A 125 16.46 10.43 -22.49
N LEU A 126 15.21 10.58 -22.03
CA LEU A 126 13.99 10.27 -22.78
C LEU A 126 13.46 11.46 -23.58
N GLU A 127 13.99 12.68 -23.39
CA GLU A 127 13.60 13.81 -24.24
C GLU A 127 13.94 13.53 -25.70
N LEU A 128 13.02 13.87 -26.61
CA LEU A 128 13.24 13.76 -28.05
C LEU A 128 14.34 14.73 -28.48
N THR A 129 15.28 14.25 -29.27
CA THR A 129 16.32 15.09 -29.89
C THR A 129 15.76 15.82 -31.13
N ALA A 130 16.49 16.83 -31.62
CA ALA A 130 16.14 17.48 -32.90
C ALA A 130 16.04 16.45 -34.04
N ASP A 131 16.98 15.51 -34.11
CA ASP A 131 16.97 14.42 -35.09
C ASP A 131 15.74 13.50 -34.94
N ASP A 132 15.29 13.23 -33.70
CA ASP A 132 14.09 12.43 -33.46
C ASP A 132 12.81 13.12 -33.95
N ILE A 133 12.75 14.45 -33.83
CA ILE A 133 11.64 15.30 -34.29
C ILE A 133 11.64 15.39 -35.82
N ASP A 134 12.83 15.55 -36.41
CA ASP A 134 13.06 15.61 -37.86
C ASP A 134 12.92 14.25 -38.56
N ALA A 135 12.99 13.14 -37.82
CA ALA A 135 12.76 11.78 -38.33
C ALA A 135 11.30 11.33 -38.19
N ALA A 136 10.61 11.75 -37.12
CA ALA A 136 9.20 11.42 -36.88
C ALA A 136 8.24 12.20 -37.80
N ASN A 137 8.69 13.35 -38.31
CA ASN A 137 8.05 14.12 -39.35
C ASN A 137 9.13 14.45 -40.37
N SER A 138 8.86 14.42 -41.67
CA SER A 138 9.54 15.36 -42.58
C SER A 138 9.18 16.78 -42.12
N ALA A 139 9.81 17.27 -41.05
CA ALA A 139 9.35 18.43 -40.32
C ALA A 139 9.71 19.69 -41.12
N PRO A 140 8.76 20.62 -41.32
CA PRO A 140 9.09 21.99 -41.67
C PRO A 140 9.96 22.55 -40.56
N ALA A 141 10.97 23.34 -40.91
CA ALA A 141 11.77 24.02 -39.90
C ALA A 141 10.84 24.76 -38.93
N LEU A 142 11.02 24.55 -37.62
CA LEU A 142 10.37 25.26 -36.50
C LEU A 142 10.58 26.80 -36.51
N ASN A 143 10.95 27.37 -37.66
CA ASN A 143 11.18 28.77 -37.91
C ASN A 143 9.89 29.55 -38.27
N ASP A 144 8.76 28.88 -38.56
CA ASP A 144 7.46 29.54 -38.78
C ASP A 144 6.48 29.27 -37.64
N ARG A 145 6.16 30.34 -36.90
CA ARG A 145 5.22 30.34 -35.76
C ARG A 145 3.79 30.04 -36.18
N ALA A 146 3.40 30.34 -37.43
CA ALA A 146 2.05 30.08 -37.92
C ALA A 146 1.81 28.58 -38.16
N GLU A 147 2.78 27.91 -38.77
CA GLU A 147 2.73 26.47 -39.05
C GLU A 147 2.78 25.64 -37.77
N ALA A 148 3.64 26.02 -36.81
CA ALA A 148 3.67 25.40 -35.47
C ALA A 148 2.31 25.53 -34.74
N ASN A 149 1.66 26.70 -34.85
CA ASN A 149 0.35 26.91 -34.25
C ASN A 149 -0.74 26.04 -34.91
N GLU A 150 -0.69 25.82 -36.22
CA GLU A 150 -1.65 24.97 -36.94
C GLU A 150 -1.51 23.48 -36.55
N ILE A 151 -0.28 23.01 -36.35
CA ILE A 151 -0.01 21.66 -35.83
C ILE A 151 -0.62 21.51 -34.42
N LEU A 152 -0.42 22.50 -33.55
CA LEU A 152 -1.00 22.50 -32.20
C LEU A 152 -2.54 22.58 -32.24
N ASP A 153 -3.12 23.38 -33.15
CA ASP A 153 -4.57 23.44 -33.32
C ASP A 153 -5.14 22.06 -33.68
N ASN A 154 -4.47 21.33 -34.57
CA ASN A 154 -4.88 19.97 -34.95
C ASN A 154 -4.68 18.95 -33.82
N LEU A 155 -3.54 19.02 -33.11
CA LEU A 155 -3.27 18.16 -31.97
C LEU A 155 -4.33 18.32 -30.88
N PHE A 156 -4.58 19.57 -30.44
CA PHE A 156 -5.57 19.83 -29.40
C PHE A 156 -6.99 19.49 -29.86
N ARG A 157 -7.35 19.74 -31.12
CA ARG A 157 -8.65 19.31 -31.65
C ARG A 157 -8.84 17.80 -31.49
N ASN A 158 -7.85 17.00 -31.91
CA ASN A 158 -7.90 15.55 -31.80
C ASN A 158 -7.96 15.08 -30.33
N LEU A 159 -7.13 15.66 -29.45
CA LEU A 159 -7.12 15.27 -28.04
C LEU A 159 -8.39 15.70 -27.30
N ILE A 160 -8.97 16.85 -27.65
CA ILE A 160 -10.27 17.30 -27.12
C ILE A 160 -11.38 16.34 -27.55
N GLU A 161 -11.38 15.90 -28.81
CA GLU A 161 -12.33 14.89 -29.30
C GLU A 161 -12.16 13.55 -28.57
N GLN A 162 -10.92 13.06 -28.41
CA GLN A 162 -10.63 11.80 -27.72
C GLN A 162 -10.96 11.82 -26.22
N SER A 163 -10.94 13.00 -25.59
CA SER A 163 -11.29 13.18 -24.18
C SER A 163 -12.75 13.55 -23.95
N ASP A 164 -13.58 13.58 -24.99
CA ASP A 164 -14.97 14.09 -24.95
C ASP A 164 -15.06 15.51 -24.32
N GLY A 165 -14.01 16.31 -24.46
CA GLY A 165 -13.87 17.63 -23.86
C GLY A 165 -13.57 17.65 -22.35
N ASP A 166 -13.27 16.50 -21.73
CA ASP A 166 -12.83 16.43 -20.34
C ASP A 166 -11.40 16.97 -20.18
N ALA A 167 -11.31 18.15 -19.56
CA ALA A 167 -10.03 18.83 -19.39
C ALA A 167 -9.04 18.06 -18.50
N LEU A 168 -9.50 17.25 -17.54
CA LEU A 168 -8.61 16.50 -16.64
C LEU A 168 -8.03 15.28 -17.38
N VAL A 169 -8.84 14.60 -18.19
CA VAL A 169 -8.38 13.53 -19.09
C VAL A 169 -7.38 14.09 -20.10
N LEU A 170 -7.68 15.24 -20.71
CA LEU A 170 -6.78 15.94 -21.62
C LEU A 170 -5.47 16.34 -20.93
N HIS A 171 -5.54 16.85 -19.70
CA HIS A 171 -4.37 17.19 -18.90
C HIS A 171 -3.48 15.97 -18.65
N ALA A 172 -4.07 14.84 -18.25
CA ALA A 172 -3.34 13.59 -18.04
C ALA A 172 -2.64 13.15 -19.33
N ALA A 173 -3.35 13.12 -20.46
CA ALA A 173 -2.78 12.75 -21.75
C ALA A 173 -1.59 13.64 -22.17
N LEU A 174 -1.70 14.96 -21.98
CA LEU A 174 -0.60 15.89 -22.27
C LEU A 174 0.59 15.69 -21.33
N THR A 175 0.33 15.64 -20.02
CA THR A 175 1.38 15.51 -18.99
C THR A 175 2.12 14.19 -19.09
N GLU A 176 1.45 13.13 -19.57
CA GLU A 176 2.06 11.84 -19.90
C GLU A 176 3.09 11.93 -21.04
N THR A 177 2.92 12.88 -21.97
CA THR A 177 3.85 13.09 -23.10
C THR A 177 4.94 14.11 -22.82
N PHE A 178 4.72 15.01 -21.87
CA PHE A 178 5.64 16.11 -21.57
C PHE A 178 7.08 15.67 -21.27
N PRO A 179 7.36 14.60 -20.51
CA PRO A 179 8.76 14.24 -20.22
C PRO A 179 9.55 13.76 -21.43
N ALA A 180 8.89 13.38 -22.53
CA ALA A 180 9.55 13.11 -23.81
C ALA A 180 9.72 14.36 -24.68
N MET A 181 9.05 15.47 -24.37
CA MET A 181 9.16 16.71 -25.15
C MET A 181 10.34 17.56 -24.67
N PRO A 182 11.11 18.19 -25.59
CA PRO A 182 12.08 19.20 -25.22
C PRO A 182 11.46 20.31 -24.37
N ALA A 183 12.21 20.83 -23.40
CA ALA A 183 11.72 21.85 -22.47
C ALA A 183 11.08 23.07 -23.17
N GLU A 184 11.67 23.56 -24.27
CA GLU A 184 11.13 24.70 -25.02
C GLU A 184 9.77 24.38 -25.68
N MET A 185 9.62 23.16 -26.20
CA MET A 185 8.36 22.70 -26.78
C MET A 185 7.27 22.57 -25.71
N ARG A 186 7.60 22.04 -24.52
CA ARG A 186 6.68 21.98 -23.38
C ARG A 186 6.14 23.36 -23.01
N VAL A 187 7.06 24.33 -22.86
CA VAL A 187 6.69 25.73 -22.54
C VAL A 187 5.80 26.31 -23.63
N HIS A 188 6.11 26.03 -24.91
CA HIS A 188 5.31 26.52 -26.04
C HIS A 188 3.89 25.94 -26.05
N VAL A 189 3.73 24.62 -25.85
CA VAL A 189 2.43 23.95 -25.76
C VAL A 189 1.58 24.54 -24.63
N ILE A 190 2.19 24.73 -23.45
CA ILE A 190 1.51 25.31 -22.29
C ILE A 190 1.07 26.75 -22.59
N ALA A 191 1.97 27.60 -23.09
CA ALA A 191 1.67 29.00 -23.41
C ALA A 191 0.55 29.10 -24.44
N TRP A 192 0.65 28.33 -25.52
CA TRP A 192 -0.35 28.28 -26.59
C TRP A 192 -1.75 27.91 -26.06
N SER A 193 -1.83 26.95 -25.13
CA SER A 193 -3.11 26.56 -24.52
C SER A 193 -3.61 27.65 -23.58
N VAL A 194 -2.76 28.20 -22.72
CA VAL A 194 -3.17 29.21 -21.72
C VAL A 194 -3.67 30.52 -22.35
N GLU A 195 -3.17 30.90 -23.53
CA GLU A 195 -3.62 32.08 -24.28
C GLU A 195 -5.08 32.00 -24.72
N ARG A 196 -5.64 30.78 -24.84
CA ARG A 196 -6.96 30.52 -25.40
C ARG A 196 -8.10 30.69 -24.38
N PRO A 197 -9.21 31.36 -24.74
CA PRO A 197 -10.29 31.65 -23.81
C PRO A 197 -11.27 30.50 -23.56
N GLU A 198 -11.23 29.43 -24.36
CA GLU A 198 -12.17 28.33 -24.27
C GLU A 198 -12.11 27.64 -22.88
N PRO A 199 -13.23 27.10 -22.37
CA PRO A 199 -13.30 26.54 -21.02
C PRO A 199 -12.28 25.42 -20.76
N VAL A 200 -12.02 24.57 -21.76
CA VAL A 200 -11.06 23.45 -21.64
C VAL A 200 -9.64 23.97 -21.35
N HIS A 201 -9.19 24.97 -22.13
CA HIS A 201 -7.88 25.61 -21.98
C HIS A 201 -7.74 26.37 -20.65
N THR A 202 -8.82 27.02 -20.22
CA THR A 202 -8.89 27.66 -18.90
C THR A 202 -8.69 26.65 -17.76
N ARG A 203 -9.30 25.46 -17.85
CA ARG A 203 -9.11 24.39 -16.85
C ARG A 203 -7.70 23.82 -16.90
N LEU A 204 -7.15 23.57 -18.10
CA LEU A 204 -5.76 23.13 -18.27
C LEU A 204 -4.76 24.08 -17.60
N ALA A 205 -4.94 25.39 -17.81
CA ALA A 205 -4.10 26.41 -17.16
C ALA A 205 -4.11 26.27 -15.63
N CYS A 206 -5.28 26.01 -15.04
CA CYS A 206 -5.42 25.82 -13.60
C CYS A 206 -4.78 24.49 -13.13
N PHE A 207 -4.88 23.43 -13.91
CA PHE A 207 -4.28 22.13 -13.58
C PHE A 207 -2.75 22.22 -13.56
N TRP A 208 -2.13 22.85 -14.56
CA TRP A 208 -0.69 23.01 -14.62
C TRP A 208 -0.11 23.89 -13.50
N LEU A 209 -0.90 24.78 -12.87
CA LEU A 209 -0.45 25.50 -11.67
C LEU A 209 -0.21 24.58 -10.47
N LEU A 210 -0.78 23.38 -10.48
CA LEU A 210 -0.62 22.36 -9.44
C LEU A 210 0.28 21.20 -9.89
N ASP A 211 0.94 21.31 -11.04
CA ASP A 211 1.84 20.27 -11.53
C ASP A 211 2.99 20.03 -10.53
N PRO A 212 3.45 18.79 -10.28
CA PRO A 212 4.58 18.54 -9.40
C PRO A 212 5.90 19.16 -9.90
N ALA A 213 6.08 19.32 -11.21
CA ALA A 213 7.26 19.93 -11.81
C ALA A 213 7.18 21.47 -11.78
N ALA A 214 8.18 22.10 -11.16
CA ALA A 214 8.22 23.56 -10.98
C ALA A 214 8.25 24.31 -12.32
N GLU A 215 8.90 23.75 -13.33
CA GLU A 215 8.99 24.33 -14.67
C GLU A 215 7.63 24.37 -15.39
N ILE A 216 6.78 23.35 -15.22
CA ILE A 216 5.42 23.32 -15.80
C ILE A 216 4.55 24.36 -15.10
N ARG A 217 4.59 24.42 -13.76
CA ARG A 217 3.89 25.46 -12.98
C ARG A 217 4.31 26.85 -13.42
N LEU A 218 5.61 27.08 -13.58
CA LEU A 218 6.15 28.38 -13.97
C LEU A 218 5.74 28.78 -15.38
N ALA A 219 5.73 27.84 -16.34
CA ALA A 219 5.28 28.10 -17.70
C ALA A 219 3.80 28.53 -17.72
N ALA A 220 2.94 27.81 -17.00
CA ALA A 220 1.52 28.14 -16.89
C ALA A 220 1.30 29.50 -16.18
N ALA A 221 2.01 29.75 -15.09
CA ALA A 221 1.92 30.99 -14.32
C ALA A 221 2.36 32.22 -15.12
N LYS A 222 3.44 32.11 -15.90
CA LYS A 222 3.91 33.17 -16.81
C LYS A 222 2.89 33.46 -17.91
N ALA A 223 2.38 32.43 -18.58
CA ALA A 223 1.38 32.61 -19.62
C ALA A 223 0.08 33.23 -19.08
N LEU A 224 -0.33 32.89 -17.85
CA LEU A 224 -1.44 33.54 -17.17
C LEU A 224 -1.14 35.02 -16.83
N ALA A 225 0.08 35.34 -16.43
CA ALA A 225 0.51 36.72 -16.17
C ALA A 225 0.53 37.58 -17.44
N ASP A 226 0.99 37.03 -18.56
CA ASP A 226 0.95 37.68 -19.87
C ASP A 226 -0.49 37.93 -20.32
N ARG A 227 -1.34 36.92 -20.20
CA ARG A 227 -2.78 37.03 -20.49
C ARG A 227 -3.48 38.06 -19.59
N ALA A 228 -3.14 38.12 -18.30
CA ALA A 228 -3.67 39.12 -17.38
C ALA A 228 -3.20 40.54 -17.74
N SER A 229 -1.94 40.70 -18.14
CA SER A 229 -1.37 41.98 -18.59
C SER A 229 -2.03 42.46 -19.89
N ALA A 230 -2.45 41.54 -20.76
CA ALA A 230 -3.24 41.82 -21.96
C ALA A 230 -4.74 42.05 -21.69
N GLY A 231 -5.20 41.94 -20.44
CA GLY A 231 -6.61 42.10 -20.07
C GLY A 231 -7.51 40.91 -20.46
N GLY A 232 -6.93 39.76 -20.81
CA GLY A 232 -7.65 38.57 -21.29
C GLY A 232 -8.07 37.57 -20.20
N LEU A 233 -7.81 37.87 -18.92
CA LEU A 233 -8.13 36.97 -17.80
C LEU A 233 -9.59 37.10 -17.38
N SER A 234 -10.34 35.99 -17.39
CA SER A 234 -11.75 35.99 -16.97
C SER A 234 -11.90 36.05 -15.45
N SER A 235 -13.09 36.46 -15.00
CA SER A 235 -13.48 36.48 -13.58
C SER A 235 -13.45 35.10 -12.93
N ASP A 236 -13.77 34.06 -13.70
CA ASP A 236 -13.73 32.66 -13.27
C ASP A 236 -12.29 32.19 -13.04
N VAL A 237 -11.38 32.42 -14.00
CA VAL A 237 -9.96 32.06 -13.85
C VAL A 237 -9.35 32.81 -12.66
N THR A 238 -9.64 34.11 -12.55
CA THR A 238 -9.15 34.95 -11.45
C THR A 238 -9.60 34.41 -10.09
N GLY A 239 -10.88 34.03 -9.97
CA GLY A 239 -11.42 33.45 -8.74
C GLY A 239 -10.74 32.13 -8.35
N LYS A 240 -10.52 31.24 -9.33
CA LYS A 240 -9.78 29.99 -9.13
C LYS A 240 -8.34 30.24 -8.71
N MET A 241 -7.63 31.15 -9.38
CA MET A 241 -6.23 31.48 -9.07
C MET A 241 -6.05 31.97 -7.63
N VAL A 242 -7.00 32.71 -7.06
CA VAL A 242 -6.94 33.12 -5.63
C VAL A 242 -6.91 31.91 -4.69
N MET A 243 -7.70 30.89 -4.97
CA MET A 243 -7.69 29.63 -4.21
C MET A 243 -6.41 28.85 -4.47
N LEU A 244 -6.07 28.62 -5.74
CA LEU A 244 -4.90 27.83 -6.15
C LEU A 244 -3.59 28.41 -5.65
N ARG A 245 -3.45 29.73 -5.56
CA ARG A 245 -2.30 30.42 -4.96
C ARG A 245 -2.02 29.98 -3.51
N SER A 246 -3.03 29.51 -2.78
CA SER A 246 -2.84 28.94 -1.44
C SER A 246 -2.41 27.48 -1.44
N TRP A 247 -2.57 26.77 -2.57
CA TRP A 247 -2.22 25.36 -2.75
C TRP A 247 -0.92 25.17 -3.53
N MET A 248 -0.23 26.25 -3.89
CA MET A 248 1.06 26.20 -4.57
C MET A 248 2.23 26.27 -3.57
N PRO A 249 3.34 25.58 -3.85
CA PRO A 249 4.61 25.78 -3.15
C PRO A 249 5.06 27.25 -3.22
N ASP A 250 5.93 27.66 -2.30
CA ASP A 250 6.45 29.03 -2.26
C ASP A 250 7.61 29.21 -3.24
N ASP A 251 7.29 29.28 -4.54
CA ASP A 251 8.24 29.33 -5.65
C ASP A 251 7.97 30.48 -6.65
N ASP A 252 8.79 30.55 -7.70
CA ASP A 252 8.67 31.56 -8.76
C ASP A 252 7.32 31.49 -9.50
N ALA A 253 6.70 30.31 -9.59
CA ALA A 253 5.39 30.15 -10.22
C ALA A 253 4.31 30.84 -9.37
N ARG A 254 4.35 30.68 -8.05
CA ARG A 254 3.46 31.41 -7.13
C ARG A 254 3.65 32.91 -7.21
N ALA A 255 4.90 33.37 -7.31
CA ALA A 255 5.22 34.79 -7.49
C ALA A 255 4.64 35.35 -8.82
N ALA A 256 4.68 34.58 -9.91
CA ALA A 256 4.06 34.95 -11.18
C ALA A 256 2.52 34.99 -11.10
N VAL A 257 1.89 34.04 -10.39
CA VAL A 257 0.44 34.08 -10.10
C VAL A 257 0.08 35.34 -9.30
N ASP A 258 0.89 35.73 -8.32
CA ASP A 258 0.68 36.96 -7.56
C ASP A 258 0.73 38.22 -8.43
N GLN A 259 1.59 38.23 -9.46
CA GLN A 259 1.64 39.32 -10.45
C GLN A 259 0.39 39.33 -11.34
N ALA A 260 -0.03 38.17 -11.83
CA ALA A 260 -1.24 38.02 -12.64
C ALA A 260 -2.49 38.49 -11.89
N LEU A 261 -2.65 38.09 -10.61
CA LEU A 261 -3.74 38.53 -9.75
C LEU A 261 -3.72 40.05 -9.52
N LYS A 262 -2.54 40.65 -9.31
CA LYS A 262 -2.39 42.11 -9.20
C LYS A 262 -2.80 42.83 -10.49
N ALA A 263 -2.46 42.29 -11.66
CA ALA A 263 -2.87 42.85 -12.94
C ALA A 263 -4.40 42.78 -13.14
N ALA A 264 -5.00 41.62 -12.86
CA ALA A 264 -6.45 41.41 -12.96
C ALA A 264 -7.27 42.30 -12.00
N MET A 265 -6.76 42.54 -10.80
CA MET A 265 -7.38 43.47 -9.85
C MET A 265 -7.35 44.92 -10.36
N ARG A 266 -6.27 45.35 -11.05
CA ARG A 266 -6.17 46.70 -11.64
C ARG A 266 -7.13 46.88 -12.82
N SER A 267 -7.42 45.82 -13.57
CA SER A 267 -8.37 45.86 -14.70
C SER A 267 -9.85 45.80 -14.26
N GLY A 268 -10.13 45.71 -12.96
CA GLY A 268 -11.50 45.68 -12.44
C GLY A 268 -12.23 44.35 -12.63
N THR A 269 -11.49 43.26 -12.87
CA THR A 269 -12.06 41.92 -13.04
C THR A 269 -12.60 41.41 -11.69
N ALA A 270 -13.92 41.40 -11.53
CA ALA A 270 -14.58 40.85 -10.32
C ALA A 270 -14.43 39.32 -10.25
N THR A 271 -14.57 38.73 -9.06
CA THR A 271 -14.62 37.26 -8.89
C THR A 271 -15.88 36.68 -9.55
N GLY A 272 -15.72 35.57 -10.28
CA GLY A 272 -16.79 34.91 -11.03
C GLY A 272 -18.01 34.50 -10.20
N THR A 273 -19.11 34.18 -10.89
CA THR A 273 -20.36 33.71 -10.26
C THR A 273 -20.12 32.35 -9.59
N PRO A 274 -20.50 32.17 -8.31
CA PRO A 274 -20.34 30.90 -7.63
C PRO A 274 -21.16 29.81 -8.31
N VAL A 275 -20.50 28.72 -8.71
CA VAL A 275 -21.16 27.52 -9.24
C VAL A 275 -21.96 26.87 -8.11
N LYS A 276 -23.20 26.49 -8.39
CA LYS A 276 -24.01 25.77 -7.42
C LYS A 276 -23.39 24.39 -7.16
N PRO A 277 -23.03 24.05 -5.91
CA PRO A 277 -22.42 22.76 -5.61
C PRO A 277 -23.41 21.61 -5.82
N TRP A 278 -22.87 20.42 -6.03
CA TRP A 278 -23.67 19.20 -6.10
C TRP A 278 -24.18 18.84 -4.71
N THR A 279 -25.33 18.16 -4.66
CA THR A 279 -25.82 17.60 -3.40
C THR A 279 -24.94 16.41 -3.01
N ILE A 280 -24.31 16.50 -1.85
CA ILE A 280 -23.57 15.39 -1.23
C ILE A 280 -24.56 14.49 -0.49
N HIS A 281 -24.72 13.24 -0.94
CA HIS A 281 -25.60 12.24 -0.30
C HIS A 281 -24.91 11.51 0.86
N SER A 282 -23.64 11.18 0.68
CA SER A 282 -22.84 10.48 1.68
C SER A 282 -21.36 10.70 1.43
N VAL A 283 -20.61 10.81 2.52
CA VAL A 283 -19.15 10.67 2.54
C VAL A 283 -18.84 9.42 3.35
N ILE A 284 -17.99 8.55 2.79
CA ILE A 284 -17.44 7.40 3.53
C ILE A 284 -15.92 7.45 3.46
N ALA A 285 -15.27 6.96 4.50
CA ALA A 285 -13.82 6.99 4.63
C ALA A 285 -13.31 5.70 5.29
N THR A 286 -12.12 5.26 4.92
CA THR A 286 -11.40 4.20 5.63
C THR A 286 -10.71 4.78 6.88
N LEU A 287 -10.24 3.91 7.78
CA LEU A 287 -9.11 4.28 8.65
C LEU A 287 -7.85 4.49 7.79
N PRO A 288 -6.80 5.15 8.33
CA PRO A 288 -5.49 5.08 7.69
C PRO A 288 -4.89 3.66 7.78
N ASP A 289 -4.22 3.23 6.71
CA ASP A 289 -3.35 2.05 6.71
C ASP A 289 -2.02 2.32 7.43
N GLY A 290 -1.13 1.32 7.54
CA GLY A 290 0.16 1.46 8.21
C GLY A 290 1.12 2.47 7.55
N GLY A 291 0.96 2.71 6.25
CA GLY A 291 1.69 3.75 5.51
C GLY A 291 1.07 5.15 5.66
N GLY A 292 -0.05 5.27 6.38
CA GLY A 292 -0.77 6.52 6.59
C GLY A 292 -1.67 6.94 5.41
N ALA A 293 -1.93 6.04 4.45
CA ALA A 293 -2.85 6.26 3.35
C ALA A 293 -4.31 6.01 3.78
N GLN A 294 -5.22 6.87 3.31
CA GLN A 294 -6.63 6.86 3.68
C GLN A 294 -7.48 7.21 2.46
N SER A 295 -8.44 6.34 2.15
CA SER A 295 -9.34 6.51 1.02
C SER A 295 -10.66 7.15 1.47
N ILE A 296 -11.16 8.08 0.68
CA ILE A 296 -12.44 8.77 0.90
C ILE A 296 -13.26 8.69 -0.38
N MET A 297 -14.55 8.42 -0.23
CA MET A 297 -15.51 8.38 -1.33
C MET A 297 -16.74 9.25 -1.04
N ILE A 298 -17.21 9.97 -2.06
CA ILE A 298 -18.31 10.93 -1.96
C ILE A 298 -19.37 10.63 -3.02
N ALA A 299 -20.60 10.41 -2.58
CA ALA A 299 -21.75 10.25 -3.47
C ALA A 299 -22.36 11.62 -3.78
N LEU A 300 -22.33 12.01 -5.06
CA LEU A 300 -22.77 13.34 -5.52
C LEU A 300 -23.98 13.23 -6.46
N GLN A 301 -24.86 14.24 -6.43
CA GLN A 301 -25.95 14.41 -7.39
C GLN A 301 -26.18 15.88 -7.76
N SER A 302 -26.43 16.13 -9.05
CA SER A 302 -26.96 17.42 -9.54
C SER A 302 -28.03 17.16 -10.60
N GLY A 303 -29.28 17.56 -10.32
CA GLY A 303 -30.42 17.22 -11.17
C GLY A 303 -30.56 15.70 -11.33
N GLY A 304 -30.58 15.22 -12.58
CA GLY A 304 -30.58 13.79 -12.91
C GLY A 304 -29.19 13.14 -12.91
N SER A 305 -28.11 13.91 -12.96
CA SER A 305 -26.73 13.43 -13.06
C SER A 305 -26.17 12.99 -11.72
N ARG A 306 -25.35 11.94 -11.74
CA ARG A 306 -24.71 11.36 -10.54
C ARG A 306 -23.23 11.13 -10.79
N LYS A 307 -22.43 11.33 -9.75
CA LYS A 307 -20.98 11.08 -9.74
C LYS A 307 -20.57 10.43 -8.42
N THR A 308 -19.53 9.61 -8.47
CA THR A 308 -18.85 9.10 -7.28
C THR A 308 -17.44 9.68 -7.29
N ALA A 309 -17.16 10.50 -6.29
CA ALA A 309 -15.89 11.18 -6.15
C ALA A 309 -14.95 10.34 -5.27
N MET A 310 -13.71 10.15 -5.69
CA MET A 310 -12.68 9.33 -5.03
C MET A 310 -11.51 10.22 -4.65
N LEU A 311 -10.99 10.05 -3.44
CA LEU A 311 -9.86 10.81 -2.88
C LEU A 311 -8.91 9.85 -2.15
N LEU A 312 -7.60 10.08 -2.30
CA LEU A 312 -6.55 9.40 -1.55
C LEU A 312 -5.70 10.40 -0.78
N LEU A 313 -5.67 10.29 0.55
CA LEU A 313 -4.83 11.10 1.43
C LEU A 313 -3.68 10.24 1.94
N LYS A 314 -2.45 10.76 2.00
CA LYS A 314 -1.32 10.05 2.62
C LYS A 314 -0.54 10.97 3.55
N GLN A 315 -0.26 10.48 4.77
CA GLN A 315 0.50 11.23 5.76
C GLN A 315 1.89 11.60 5.21
N GLY A 316 2.22 12.89 5.27
CA GLY A 316 3.48 13.43 4.72
C GLY A 316 3.52 13.62 3.20
N TYR A 317 2.45 13.28 2.47
CA TYR A 317 2.31 13.50 1.03
C TYR A 317 1.09 14.37 0.67
N GLY A 318 0.13 14.48 1.57
CA GLY A 318 -1.10 15.24 1.35
C GLY A 318 -2.12 14.51 0.48
N ILE A 319 -2.70 15.18 -0.51
CA ILE A 319 -3.75 14.65 -1.38
C ILE A 319 -3.11 14.07 -2.64
N LYS A 320 -3.04 12.73 -2.69
CA LYS A 320 -2.35 11.98 -3.73
C LYS A 320 -3.19 11.64 -4.94
N ASP A 321 -4.50 11.55 -4.76
CA ASP A 321 -5.43 11.25 -5.84
C ASP A 321 -6.78 11.91 -5.59
N ALA A 322 -7.44 12.31 -6.67
CA ALA A 322 -8.70 13.04 -6.68
C ALA A 322 -9.35 12.93 -8.06
N TYR A 323 -10.45 12.19 -8.19
CA TYR A 323 -11.17 12.07 -9.46
C TYR A 323 -12.65 11.75 -9.24
N ALA A 324 -13.48 11.97 -10.26
CA ALA A 324 -14.90 11.70 -10.21
C ALA A 324 -15.33 10.71 -11.28
N ILE A 325 -15.96 9.62 -10.86
CA ILE A 325 -16.51 8.58 -11.73
C ILE A 325 -17.97 8.94 -12.04
N PRO A 326 -18.35 9.20 -13.30
CA PRO A 326 -19.74 9.40 -13.67
C PRO A 326 -20.56 8.12 -13.42
N CYS A 327 -21.80 8.27 -12.97
CA CYS A 327 -22.72 7.16 -12.79
C CYS A 327 -23.97 7.38 -13.64
N SER A 328 -24.32 6.40 -14.47
CA SER A 328 -25.53 6.39 -15.31
C SER A 328 -26.81 6.37 -14.49
N SER A 329 -26.76 5.87 -13.24
CA SER A 329 -27.94 5.74 -12.38
C SER A 329 -27.62 5.74 -10.88
N ALA A 330 -28.65 5.93 -10.05
CA ALA A 330 -28.56 5.77 -8.60
C ALA A 330 -28.18 4.34 -8.19
N ARG A 331 -28.61 3.35 -8.98
CA ARG A 331 -28.32 1.94 -8.75
C ARG A 331 -26.83 1.64 -8.96
N GLU A 332 -26.25 2.17 -10.03
CA GLU A 332 -24.83 2.03 -10.31
C GLU A 332 -23.97 2.71 -9.24
N GLN A 333 -24.31 3.96 -8.88
CA GLN A 333 -23.63 4.68 -7.80
C GLN A 333 -23.66 3.88 -6.50
N LYS A 334 -24.82 3.33 -6.12
CA LYS A 334 -24.95 2.48 -4.93
C LYS A 334 -24.15 1.19 -5.04
N ALA A 335 -24.11 0.55 -6.21
CA ALA A 335 -23.36 -0.69 -6.43
C ALA A 335 -21.84 -0.49 -6.37
N LEU A 336 -21.33 0.63 -6.91
CA LEU A 336 -19.93 1.02 -6.77
C LEU A 336 -19.57 1.25 -5.29
N ILE A 337 -20.41 2.00 -4.57
CA ILE A 337 -20.21 2.27 -3.14
C ILE A 337 -20.22 0.97 -2.33
N GLN A 338 -21.14 0.06 -2.63
CA GLN A 338 -21.27 -1.21 -1.91
C GLN A 338 -20.06 -2.12 -2.10
N ARG A 339 -19.56 -2.27 -3.34
CA ARG A 339 -18.36 -3.08 -3.62
C ARG A 339 -17.17 -2.63 -2.76
N ILE A 340 -16.89 -1.34 -2.75
CA ILE A 340 -15.81 -0.77 -1.93
C ILE A 340 -16.09 -0.98 -0.44
N THR A 341 -17.34 -0.80 0.00
CA THR A 341 -17.72 -0.99 1.42
C THR A 341 -17.58 -2.43 1.90
N ASP A 342 -17.85 -3.40 1.04
CA ASP A 342 -17.73 -4.83 1.38
C ASP A 342 -16.26 -5.27 1.44
N GLU A 343 -15.40 -4.66 0.63
CA GLU A 343 -13.96 -4.96 0.56
C GLU A 343 -13.14 -4.20 1.61
N THR A 344 -13.59 -3.00 2.01
CA THR A 344 -12.83 -2.08 2.86
C THR A 344 -13.66 -1.65 4.08
N GLY A 345 -13.07 -1.70 5.27
CA GLY A 345 -13.72 -1.33 6.54
C GLY A 345 -14.00 0.17 6.65
N VAL A 346 -14.91 0.70 5.83
CA VAL A 346 -15.27 2.10 5.72
C VAL A 346 -16.33 2.51 6.74
N VAL A 347 -16.31 3.78 7.12
CA VAL A 347 -17.30 4.41 8.00
C VAL A 347 -17.91 5.64 7.34
N LYS A 348 -19.17 5.93 7.65
CA LYS A 348 -19.86 7.12 7.16
C LYS A 348 -19.48 8.32 8.03
N VAL A 349 -19.10 9.43 7.39
CA VAL A 349 -18.63 10.64 8.05
C VAL A 349 -19.39 11.89 7.55
N PRO A 350 -19.45 12.96 8.37
CA PRO A 350 -20.07 14.22 7.95
C PRO A 350 -19.19 15.01 6.97
N VAL A 351 -19.82 15.87 6.17
CA VAL A 351 -19.13 16.77 5.22
C VAL A 351 -18.17 17.73 5.92
N THR A 352 -18.49 18.17 7.14
CA THR A 352 -17.60 19.04 7.94
C THR A 352 -16.28 18.35 8.32
N TRP A 353 -16.29 17.02 8.51
CA TRP A 353 -15.07 16.25 8.72
C TRP A 353 -14.21 16.22 7.46
N LEU A 354 -14.85 16.06 6.29
CA LEU A 354 -14.16 16.03 4.99
C LEU A 354 -13.41 17.34 4.73
N GLU A 355 -14.07 18.49 4.84
CA GLU A 355 -13.47 19.80 4.58
C GLU A 355 -12.24 20.08 5.47
N ARG A 356 -12.37 19.78 6.77
CA ARG A 356 -11.26 19.91 7.73
C ARG A 356 -10.10 18.97 7.41
N THR A 357 -10.39 17.70 7.13
CA THR A 357 -9.35 16.70 6.82
C THR A 357 -8.62 17.03 5.51
N LEU A 358 -9.32 17.57 4.50
CA LEU A 358 -8.69 18.07 3.29
C LEU A 358 -7.79 19.28 3.55
N SER A 359 -8.19 20.18 4.46
CA SER A 359 -7.38 21.34 4.86
C SER A 359 -6.06 20.90 5.52
N HIS A 360 -6.11 19.90 6.40
CA HIS A 360 -4.92 19.30 7.01
C HIS A 360 -4.05 18.59 5.97
N ALA A 361 -4.64 17.78 5.08
CA ALA A 361 -3.90 17.05 4.05
C ALA A 361 -3.21 18.00 3.06
N LEU A 362 -3.85 19.12 2.69
CA LEU A 362 -3.23 20.16 1.88
C LEU A 362 -1.98 20.73 2.55
N ALA A 363 -2.05 21.03 3.84
CA ALA A 363 -0.91 21.56 4.58
C ALA A 363 0.21 20.51 4.72
N ASP A 364 -0.15 19.25 4.98
CA ASP A 364 0.81 18.14 5.07
C ASP A 364 1.58 17.95 3.74
N GLY A 365 0.91 18.05 2.59
CA GLY A 365 1.56 17.97 1.28
C GLY A 365 2.48 19.17 0.99
N LEU A 366 2.00 20.39 1.25
CA LEU A 366 2.79 21.60 1.05
C LEU A 366 4.01 21.69 1.96
N ALA A 367 3.96 21.13 3.17
CA ALA A 367 5.12 21.02 4.05
C ALA A 367 6.24 20.12 3.47
N ALA A 368 5.90 19.29 2.47
CA ALA A 368 6.84 18.46 1.72
C ALA A 368 7.09 18.99 0.29
N ASP A 369 6.71 20.25 0.00
CA ASP A 369 6.77 20.88 -1.33
C ASP A 369 5.95 20.12 -2.41
N LEU A 370 4.92 19.40 -1.98
CA LEU A 370 4.01 18.66 -2.86
C LEU A 370 2.68 19.40 -3.00
N PRO A 371 2.39 20.05 -4.15
CA PRO A 371 1.05 20.54 -4.45
C PRO A 371 0.05 19.39 -4.52
N PRO A 372 -1.25 19.63 -4.25
CA PRO A 372 -2.28 18.60 -4.43
C PRO A 372 -2.46 18.24 -5.91
N VAL A 373 -2.94 17.04 -6.18
CA VAL A 373 -3.27 16.63 -7.55
C VAL A 373 -4.32 17.54 -8.22
N PRO A 374 -4.23 17.77 -9.56
CA PRO A 374 -5.12 18.69 -10.27
C PRO A 374 -6.62 18.38 -10.16
N GLY A 375 -6.98 17.09 -10.03
CA GLY A 375 -8.38 16.68 -9.89
C GLY A 375 -9.06 17.20 -8.61
N LEU A 376 -8.29 17.66 -7.60
CA LEU A 376 -8.84 18.33 -6.42
C LEU A 376 -9.64 19.59 -6.78
N ILE A 377 -9.30 20.27 -7.88
CA ILE A 377 -10.04 21.46 -8.35
C ILE A 377 -11.50 21.08 -8.64
N GLU A 378 -11.72 19.99 -9.40
CA GLU A 378 -13.08 19.52 -9.69
C GLU A 378 -13.77 19.06 -8.40
N MET A 379 -13.06 18.37 -7.52
CA MET A 379 -13.61 17.90 -6.25
C MET A 379 -14.15 19.04 -5.38
N VAL A 380 -13.41 20.13 -5.29
CA VAL A 380 -13.80 21.34 -4.55
C VAL A 380 -15.00 22.03 -5.20
N GLU A 381 -15.05 22.10 -6.53
CA GLU A 381 -16.22 22.61 -7.27
C GLU A 381 -17.48 21.77 -7.00
N LEU A 382 -17.35 20.44 -7.07
CA LEU A 382 -18.44 19.50 -6.85
C LEU A 382 -18.97 19.58 -5.41
N CYS A 383 -18.08 19.66 -4.43
CA CYS A 383 -18.44 19.66 -3.01
C CYS A 383 -18.77 21.06 -2.45
N GLY A 384 -18.46 22.13 -3.17
CA GLY A 384 -18.71 23.51 -2.74
C GLY A 384 -17.66 24.09 -1.79
N PHE A 385 -16.45 23.54 -1.76
CA PHE A 385 -15.37 23.95 -0.84
C PHE A 385 -14.52 25.11 -1.37
N SER A 386 -15.12 26.14 -1.97
CA SER A 386 -14.39 27.24 -2.62
C SER A 386 -13.46 28.04 -1.70
N GLN A 387 -13.63 27.90 -0.38
CA GLN A 387 -12.81 28.52 0.65
C GLN A 387 -11.79 27.56 1.29
N LEU A 388 -11.60 26.36 0.73
CA LEU A 388 -10.63 25.39 1.23
C LEU A 388 -9.23 26.01 1.22
N ARG A 389 -8.59 26.05 2.39
CA ARG A 389 -7.23 26.55 2.59
C ARG A 389 -6.42 25.52 3.37
N PRO A 390 -5.10 25.43 3.14
CA PRO A 390 -4.25 24.57 3.95
C PRO A 390 -4.27 25.02 5.41
N GLU A 391 -4.41 24.08 6.33
CA GLU A 391 -4.34 24.30 7.77
C GLU A 391 -3.30 23.36 8.39
N ALA A 392 -2.12 23.89 8.71
CA ALA A 392 -1.08 23.11 9.36
C ALA A 392 -1.46 22.82 10.81
N VAL A 393 -1.45 21.55 11.18
CA VAL A 393 -1.76 21.09 12.54
C VAL A 393 -0.62 20.19 13.03
N THR A 394 -0.17 20.37 14.27
CA THR A 394 0.79 19.43 14.88
C THR A 394 0.09 18.16 15.36
N THR A 395 0.84 17.10 15.63
CA THR A 395 0.25 15.85 16.15
C THR A 395 -0.42 16.06 17.50
N GLU A 396 0.18 16.87 18.37
CA GLU A 396 -0.37 17.25 19.67
C GLU A 396 -1.71 17.99 19.51
N ALA A 397 -1.76 18.99 18.62
CA ALA A 397 -2.96 19.78 18.38
C ALA A 397 -4.08 18.94 17.76
N LEU A 398 -3.75 18.04 16.84
CA LEU A 398 -4.69 17.11 16.22
C LEU A 398 -5.33 16.20 17.28
N ILE A 399 -4.52 15.61 18.16
CA ILE A 399 -5.00 14.72 19.22
C ILE A 399 -5.80 15.51 20.27
N ALA A 400 -5.36 16.71 20.65
CA ALA A 400 -6.06 17.55 21.62
C ALA A 400 -7.43 18.00 21.12
N ALA A 401 -7.60 18.17 19.81
CA ALA A 401 -8.88 18.54 19.18
C ALA A 401 -9.89 17.37 19.10
N LEU A 402 -9.49 16.14 19.41
CA LEU A 402 -10.39 14.99 19.37
C LEU A 402 -11.51 15.12 20.43
N PRO A 403 -12.77 14.80 20.10
CA PRO A 403 -13.90 15.02 21.01
C PRO A 403 -13.79 14.34 22.38
N ALA A 404 -13.03 13.26 22.48
CA ALA A 404 -12.85 12.51 23.72
C ALA A 404 -11.59 12.90 24.51
N ALA A 405 -10.70 13.75 23.98
CA ALA A 405 -9.37 13.99 24.53
C ALA A 405 -9.40 14.60 25.93
N GLU A 406 -10.16 15.68 26.14
CA GLU A 406 -10.29 16.35 27.43
C GLU A 406 -10.83 15.39 28.51
N ARG A 407 -11.93 14.69 28.20
CA ARG A 407 -12.54 13.71 29.10
C ARG A 407 -11.55 12.60 29.47
N ILE A 408 -10.80 12.07 28.50
CA ILE A 408 -9.81 11.00 28.71
C ILE A 408 -8.63 11.51 29.54
N GLY A 409 -8.20 12.76 29.33
CA GLY A 409 -7.16 13.40 30.11
C GLY A 409 -7.50 13.50 31.61
N GLY A 410 -8.78 13.69 31.93
CA GLY A 410 -9.29 13.71 33.30
C GLY A 410 -9.52 12.34 33.95
N LEU A 411 -9.36 11.23 33.22
CA LEU A 411 -9.56 9.88 33.77
C LEU A 411 -8.39 9.43 34.65
N SER A 412 -8.67 8.54 35.60
CA SER A 412 -7.63 7.86 36.37
C SER A 412 -6.71 7.02 35.46
N THR A 413 -5.47 6.78 35.90
CA THR A 413 -4.51 5.94 35.17
C THR A 413 -5.07 4.56 34.83
N GLN A 414 -5.86 3.96 35.74
CA GLN A 414 -6.48 2.66 35.51
C GLN A 414 -7.57 2.73 34.42
N ALA A 415 -8.41 3.76 34.42
CA ALA A 415 -9.46 3.93 33.42
C ALA A 415 -8.86 4.23 32.03
N ARG A 416 -7.82 5.08 31.95
CA ARG A 416 -7.04 5.28 30.71
C ARG A 416 -6.39 3.99 30.24
N GLY A 417 -5.80 3.22 31.17
CA GLY A 417 -5.21 1.91 30.89
C GLY A 417 -6.20 0.93 30.27
N LYS A 418 -7.46 0.88 30.73
CA LYS A 418 -8.51 0.05 30.12
C LYS A 418 -8.82 0.44 28.68
N LEU A 419 -8.88 1.74 28.38
CA LEU A 419 -9.12 2.23 27.01
C LEU A 419 -7.98 1.90 26.07
N ILE A 420 -6.74 2.01 26.55
CA ILE A 420 -5.53 1.66 25.78
C ILE A 420 -5.48 0.15 25.54
N ASN A 421 -5.75 -0.66 26.57
CA ASN A 421 -5.70 -2.12 26.44
C ASN A 421 -6.76 -2.68 25.47
N ALA A 422 -7.87 -1.97 25.24
CA ALA A 422 -8.87 -2.36 24.25
C ALA A 422 -8.34 -2.36 22.80
N SER A 423 -7.11 -1.84 22.56
CA SER A 423 -6.44 -1.92 21.28
C SER A 423 -6.03 -3.35 20.90
N GLU A 424 -5.93 -4.26 21.86
CA GLU A 424 -5.64 -5.70 21.65
C GLU A 424 -6.64 -6.35 20.69
N ASP A 425 -7.90 -5.90 20.71
CA ASP A 425 -8.97 -6.43 19.86
C ASP A 425 -9.15 -5.66 18.54
N TRP A 426 -8.37 -4.61 18.27
CA TRP A 426 -8.56 -3.81 17.06
C TRP A 426 -8.34 -4.63 15.79
N TRP A 427 -7.35 -5.52 15.79
CA TRP A 427 -7.05 -6.46 14.70
C TRP A 427 -8.27 -7.26 14.20
N ASN A 428 -9.16 -7.62 15.12
CA ASN A 428 -10.34 -8.44 14.86
C ASN A 428 -11.55 -7.61 14.37
N ARG A 429 -11.54 -6.32 14.69
CA ARG A 429 -12.64 -5.37 14.44
C ARG A 429 -12.38 -4.47 13.24
N HIS A 430 -11.12 -4.17 12.96
CA HIS A 430 -10.66 -3.24 11.94
C HIS A 430 -9.64 -3.94 11.05
N ALA A 431 -10.08 -4.47 9.91
CA ALA A 431 -9.22 -5.27 9.02
C ALA A 431 -7.98 -4.50 8.52
N ILE A 432 -8.09 -3.18 8.39
CA ILE A 432 -6.99 -2.29 7.98
C ILE A 432 -5.87 -2.16 9.03
N VAL A 433 -6.11 -2.50 10.30
CA VAL A 433 -5.04 -2.56 11.30
C VAL A 433 -4.04 -3.68 10.97
N ARG A 434 -4.41 -4.61 10.06
CA ARG A 434 -3.53 -5.65 9.53
C ARG A 434 -2.47 -5.20 8.54
N SER A 435 -2.55 -3.95 8.11
CA SER A 435 -1.47 -3.34 7.34
C SER A 435 -0.57 -2.47 8.21
N TRP A 436 -0.76 -2.45 9.54
CA TRP A 436 0.02 -1.59 10.43
C TRP A 436 1.34 -2.26 10.80
N PHE A 437 2.37 -2.02 10.00
CA PHE A 437 3.75 -2.44 10.28
C PHE A 437 4.75 -1.44 9.71
N GLU A 438 6.00 -1.48 10.19
CA GLU A 438 7.09 -0.66 9.66
C GLU A 438 7.69 -1.31 8.41
N GLU A 439 7.52 -0.64 7.28
CA GLU A 439 8.06 -1.10 6.00
C GLU A 439 9.41 -0.48 5.64
N SER A 440 9.94 0.45 6.45
CA SER A 440 11.14 1.20 6.06
C SER A 440 12.41 0.36 6.05
N ASP A 441 13.38 0.73 5.20
CA ASP A 441 14.68 0.06 5.17
C ASP A 441 15.45 0.18 6.49
N HIS A 442 15.25 1.27 7.21
CA HIS A 442 15.84 1.40 8.55
C HIS A 442 15.29 0.35 9.51
N ALA A 443 14.01 -0.02 9.40
CA ALA A 443 13.48 -1.15 10.15
C ALA A 443 14.18 -2.45 9.72
N HIS A 444 14.38 -2.67 8.41
CA HIS A 444 15.05 -3.87 7.89
C HIS A 444 16.53 -3.95 8.34
N GLU A 445 17.29 -2.86 8.26
CA GLU A 445 18.69 -2.74 8.70
C GLU A 445 18.85 -2.98 10.21
N VAL A 446 17.87 -2.54 11.01
CA VAL A 446 17.86 -2.79 12.46
C VAL A 446 17.74 -4.29 12.76
N LEU A 447 17.02 -5.03 11.90
CA LEU A 447 16.81 -6.48 12.00
C LEU A 447 17.94 -7.28 11.34
N GLU A 448 18.66 -6.68 10.40
CA GLU A 448 19.72 -7.34 9.63
C GLU A 448 20.89 -7.82 10.51
N GLY A 449 21.36 -9.04 10.24
CA GLY A 449 22.47 -9.67 10.96
C GLY A 449 22.16 -10.07 12.42
N LYS A 450 20.92 -9.89 12.90
CA LYS A 450 20.51 -10.32 14.25
C LYS A 450 20.14 -11.80 14.22
N ARG A 451 20.95 -12.64 14.89
CA ARG A 451 20.77 -14.10 14.90
C ARG A 451 19.94 -14.64 16.07
N SER A 452 19.55 -13.80 17.03
CA SER A 452 18.75 -14.22 18.18
C SER A 452 17.41 -13.45 18.22
N PRO A 453 16.27 -14.13 18.48
CA PRO A 453 14.96 -13.49 18.58
C PRO A 453 14.95 -12.32 19.57
N ARG A 454 15.59 -12.51 20.74
CA ARG A 454 15.68 -11.46 21.78
C ARG A 454 16.41 -10.20 21.29
N THR A 455 17.48 -10.35 20.51
CA THR A 455 18.22 -9.21 19.98
C THR A 455 17.41 -8.48 18.92
N LEU A 456 16.68 -9.23 18.09
CA LEU A 456 15.81 -8.72 17.04
C LEU A 456 14.65 -7.91 17.64
N GLU A 457 13.92 -8.48 18.61
CA GLU A 457 12.86 -7.80 19.35
C GLU A 457 13.37 -6.50 20.00
N THR A 458 14.48 -6.57 20.72
CA THR A 458 15.04 -5.40 21.42
C THR A 458 15.40 -4.28 20.45
N ALA A 459 15.97 -4.63 19.29
CA ALA A 459 16.36 -3.69 18.27
C ALA A 459 15.13 -3.02 17.64
N LEU A 460 14.09 -3.80 17.32
CA LEU A 460 12.86 -3.28 16.74
C LEU A 460 12.09 -2.38 17.71
N TRP A 461 11.97 -2.75 18.98
CA TRP A 461 11.35 -1.89 19.99
C TRP A 461 12.07 -0.54 20.09
N LYS A 462 13.40 -0.53 20.03
CA LYS A 462 14.19 0.70 20.04
C LYS A 462 13.94 1.55 18.77
N TRP A 463 13.75 0.91 17.62
CA TRP A 463 13.39 1.61 16.38
C TRP A 463 11.99 2.24 16.48
N LEU A 464 10.99 1.47 16.89
CA LEU A 464 9.60 1.95 17.03
C LEU A 464 9.49 3.13 18.01
N GLU A 465 10.35 3.18 19.03
CA GLU A 465 10.46 4.32 19.94
C GLU A 465 10.78 5.64 19.21
N THR A 466 11.58 5.61 18.15
CA THR A 466 11.89 6.79 17.32
C THR A 466 10.72 7.22 16.43
N ARG A 467 9.72 6.35 16.28
CA ARG A 467 8.57 6.50 15.38
C ARG A 467 7.29 6.91 16.11
N ARG A 468 7.37 7.26 17.40
CA ARG A 468 6.21 7.61 18.23
C ARG A 468 5.28 8.65 17.61
N ASP A 469 5.83 9.75 17.10
CA ASP A 469 5.01 10.83 16.51
C ASP A 469 4.25 10.34 15.27
N PHE A 470 4.91 9.56 14.40
CA PHE A 470 4.27 8.97 13.22
C PHE A 470 3.07 8.12 13.61
N TRP A 471 3.26 7.19 14.55
CA TRP A 471 2.20 6.29 15.02
C TRP A 471 1.12 7.03 15.82
N ALA A 472 1.48 8.04 16.62
CA ALA A 472 0.52 8.86 17.35
C ALA A 472 -0.39 9.64 16.38
N ARG A 473 0.17 10.22 15.32
CA ARG A 473 -0.60 10.89 14.27
C ARG A 473 -1.50 9.92 13.50
N LEU A 474 -0.97 8.77 13.11
CA LEU A 474 -1.73 7.72 12.39
C LEU A 474 -2.93 7.25 13.22
N VAL A 475 -2.70 6.90 14.49
CA VAL A 475 -3.78 6.50 15.42
C VAL A 475 -4.73 7.67 15.69
N GLY A 476 -4.23 8.90 15.81
CA GLY A 476 -5.03 10.11 15.98
C GLY A 476 -5.97 10.38 14.81
N ARG A 477 -5.50 10.21 13.57
CA ARG A 477 -6.35 10.27 12.36
C ARG A 477 -7.40 9.15 12.33
N GLY A 478 -7.02 7.95 12.77
CA GLY A 478 -7.97 6.85 13.01
C GLY A 478 -9.03 7.19 14.06
N ALA A 479 -8.63 7.82 15.16
CA ALA A 479 -9.54 8.30 16.20
C ALA A 479 -10.52 9.35 15.64
N ASP A 480 -10.03 10.27 14.81
CA ASP A 480 -10.81 11.36 14.26
C ASP A 480 -11.93 10.86 13.33
N VAL A 481 -11.60 9.97 12.39
CA VAL A 481 -12.60 9.40 11.46
C VAL A 481 -13.63 8.54 12.22
N LEU A 482 -13.20 7.77 13.22
CA LEU A 482 -14.11 6.98 14.07
C LEU A 482 -15.01 7.87 14.93
N ALA A 483 -14.47 8.96 15.48
CA ALA A 483 -15.24 9.92 16.26
C ALA A 483 -16.29 10.62 15.39
N ALA A 484 -15.91 11.03 14.18
CA ALA A 484 -16.80 11.65 13.21
C ALA A 484 -17.94 10.70 12.77
N ALA A 485 -17.66 9.39 12.72
CA ALA A 485 -18.65 8.35 12.46
C ALA A 485 -19.47 7.92 13.69
N GLY A 486 -19.15 8.43 14.89
CA GLY A 486 -19.81 8.01 16.14
C GLY A 486 -19.49 6.57 16.57
N HIS A 487 -18.36 6.00 16.12
CA HIS A 487 -17.97 4.63 16.44
C HIS A 487 -17.55 4.49 17.91
N SER A 488 -17.94 3.38 18.54
CA SER A 488 -17.66 3.08 19.96
C SER A 488 -16.19 2.96 20.33
N ASP A 489 -15.31 2.81 19.33
CA ASP A 489 -13.87 2.62 19.51
C ASP A 489 -13.09 3.94 19.48
N ALA A 490 -13.73 5.04 19.06
CA ALA A 490 -13.07 6.34 19.00
C ALA A 490 -12.40 6.76 20.31
N PRO A 491 -12.98 6.53 21.52
CA PRO A 491 -12.30 6.82 22.78
C PRO A 491 -11.06 5.96 23.03
N SER A 492 -11.06 4.69 22.58
CA SER A 492 -9.91 3.80 22.68
C SER A 492 -8.77 4.30 21.78
N PHE A 493 -9.08 4.62 20.51
CA PHE A 493 -8.09 5.22 19.60
C PHE A 493 -7.54 6.54 20.12
N THR A 494 -8.40 7.42 20.65
CA THR A 494 -7.98 8.68 21.27
C THR A 494 -7.02 8.44 22.44
N ALA A 495 -7.36 7.52 23.36
CA ALA A 495 -6.51 7.21 24.51
C ALA A 495 -5.15 6.62 24.10
N THR A 496 -5.12 5.78 23.06
CA THR A 496 -3.89 5.20 22.52
C THR A 496 -3.02 6.25 21.84
N ALA A 497 -3.59 7.16 21.04
CA ALA A 497 -2.86 8.26 20.44
C ALA A 497 -2.22 9.18 21.51
N MET A 498 -2.99 9.54 22.54
CA MET A 498 -2.48 10.28 23.70
C MET A 498 -1.35 9.53 24.41
N ALA A 499 -1.49 8.22 24.62
CA ALA A 499 -0.47 7.41 25.29
C ALA A 499 0.85 7.31 24.52
N LEU A 500 0.78 7.22 23.19
CA LEU A 500 1.97 7.23 22.33
C LEU A 500 2.73 8.55 22.46
N LEU A 501 2.00 9.67 22.41
CA LEU A 501 2.53 11.03 22.51
C LEU A 501 3.08 11.35 23.91
N GLU A 502 2.42 10.88 24.97
CA GLU A 502 2.85 11.04 26.36
C GLU A 502 4.06 10.16 26.75
N GLY A 503 4.58 9.36 25.83
CA GLY A 503 5.77 8.53 26.09
C GLY A 503 5.48 7.28 26.94
N ARG A 504 4.24 6.77 26.96
CA ARG A 504 3.96 5.47 27.59
C ARG A 504 4.79 4.39 26.91
N ASP A 505 5.39 3.50 27.71
CA ASP A 505 6.13 2.33 27.22
C ASP A 505 5.33 1.59 26.14
N LEU A 506 5.91 1.44 24.95
CA LEU A 506 5.24 0.84 23.79
C LEU A 506 4.77 -0.58 24.07
N LYS A 507 5.51 -1.34 24.90
CA LYS A 507 5.15 -2.70 25.31
C LYS A 507 3.87 -2.76 26.15
N LYS A 508 3.41 -1.62 26.67
CA LYS A 508 2.16 -1.48 27.43
C LYS A 508 1.02 -0.89 26.58
N ILE A 509 1.17 -0.87 25.26
CA ILE A 509 0.18 -0.46 24.28
C ILE A 509 -0.01 -1.64 23.31
N PRO A 510 -1.06 -2.47 23.47
CA PRO A 510 -1.16 -3.75 22.75
C PRO A 510 -1.03 -3.65 21.22
N VAL A 511 -1.63 -2.63 20.59
CA VAL A 511 -1.51 -2.47 19.13
C VAL A 511 -0.08 -2.24 18.67
N MET A 512 0.80 -1.69 19.52
CA MET A 512 2.22 -1.54 19.17
C MET A 512 2.96 -2.87 19.24
N ALA A 513 2.49 -3.84 20.03
CA ALA A 513 3.00 -5.21 19.98
C ALA A 513 2.58 -5.89 18.67
N ASP A 514 1.34 -5.67 18.21
CA ASP A 514 0.91 -6.16 16.90
C ASP A 514 1.73 -5.53 15.76
N VAL A 515 1.99 -4.21 15.81
CA VAL A 515 2.86 -3.51 14.83
C VAL A 515 4.27 -4.11 14.84
N HIS A 516 4.83 -4.34 16.02
CA HIS A 516 6.13 -4.98 16.18
C HIS A 516 6.15 -6.36 15.53
N ASP A 517 5.19 -7.23 15.84
CA ASP A 517 5.17 -8.61 15.36
C ASP A 517 4.96 -8.69 13.84
N GLN A 518 4.05 -7.87 13.29
CA GLN A 518 3.85 -7.78 11.84
C GLN A 518 5.06 -7.21 11.12
N THR A 519 5.82 -6.30 11.73
CA THR A 519 7.05 -5.77 11.12
C THR A 519 8.08 -6.89 10.95
N ILE A 520 8.20 -7.76 11.95
CA ILE A 520 9.08 -8.94 11.88
C ILE A 520 8.55 -9.90 10.80
N GLU A 521 7.25 -10.17 10.79
CA GLU A 521 6.60 -11.03 9.80
C GLU A 521 6.84 -10.52 8.37
N ALA A 522 6.57 -9.24 8.12
CA ALA A 522 6.82 -8.59 6.83
C ALA A 522 8.29 -8.70 6.42
N TRP A 523 9.23 -8.44 7.34
CA TRP A 523 10.67 -8.57 7.08
C TRP A 523 11.08 -10.00 6.68
N ILE A 524 10.51 -11.02 7.33
CA ILE A 524 10.79 -12.43 7.01
C ILE A 524 10.34 -12.77 5.58
N PHE A 525 9.18 -12.27 5.17
CA PHE A 525 8.57 -12.58 3.88
C PHE A 525 8.99 -11.62 2.75
N ASP A 526 9.89 -10.70 3.04
CA ASP A 526 10.45 -9.74 2.08
C ASP A 526 11.61 -10.34 1.25
N ASP A 527 11.94 -11.64 1.43
CA ASP A 527 12.94 -12.35 0.63
C ASP A 527 12.34 -12.81 -0.73
N PRO A 528 12.90 -12.40 -1.89
CA PRO A 528 12.42 -12.77 -3.23
C PRO A 528 12.60 -14.25 -3.58
N ASP A 529 13.48 -14.97 -2.87
CA ASP A 529 13.72 -16.40 -3.05
C ASP A 529 12.79 -17.25 -2.17
N VAL A 530 12.08 -16.62 -1.23
CA VAL A 530 11.02 -17.26 -0.45
C VAL A 530 9.73 -17.30 -1.29
N ASN A 531 9.28 -18.51 -1.63
CA ASN A 531 7.99 -18.71 -2.30
C ASN A 531 6.85 -18.33 -1.34
N GLN A 532 6.19 -17.19 -1.60
CA GLN A 532 5.10 -16.65 -0.79
C GLN A 532 3.82 -17.52 -0.80
N ASN A 533 3.70 -18.42 -1.79
CA ASN A 533 2.61 -19.40 -1.89
C ASN A 533 3.06 -20.81 -1.47
N ALA A 534 4.28 -20.97 -0.94
CA ALA A 534 4.78 -22.27 -0.53
C ALA A 534 3.99 -22.82 0.66
N THR A 535 3.39 -23.99 0.46
CA THR A 535 2.98 -24.85 1.57
C THR A 535 4.21 -25.23 2.40
N LEU A 536 4.03 -25.59 3.68
CA LEU A 536 5.13 -26.06 4.56
C LEU A 536 6.00 -27.16 3.90
N LYS A 537 5.40 -27.91 2.96
CA LYS A 537 6.01 -28.94 2.12
C LYS A 537 6.97 -28.39 1.06
N GLU A 538 6.64 -27.28 0.40
CA GLU A 538 7.46 -26.66 -0.65
C GLU A 538 8.69 -25.93 -0.07
N PHE A 539 8.62 -25.49 1.18
CA PHE A 539 9.79 -24.99 1.94
C PHE A 539 10.81 -26.09 2.24
N VAL A 540 10.38 -27.36 2.27
CA VAL A 540 11.20 -28.52 2.63
C VAL A 540 11.85 -29.14 1.39
N ASP A 541 11.19 -29.10 0.23
CA ASP A 541 11.74 -29.64 -1.03
C ASP A 541 13.02 -28.90 -1.49
N GLN A 542 13.32 -27.72 -0.93
CA GLN A 542 14.56 -26.96 -1.17
C GLN A 542 15.67 -27.22 -0.14
N ALA A 543 15.39 -27.94 0.95
CA ALA A 543 16.39 -28.37 1.93
C ALA A 543 16.89 -29.78 1.57
N GLU A 544 18.21 -30.03 1.68
CA GLU A 544 18.74 -31.41 1.58
C GLU A 544 17.97 -32.32 2.55
N GLU A 545 17.42 -33.45 2.05
CA GLU A 545 16.68 -34.40 2.89
C GLU A 545 17.55 -34.81 4.09
N PRO A 546 17.16 -34.47 5.33
CA PRO A 546 17.96 -34.79 6.50
C PRO A 546 18.02 -36.29 6.73
N GLU A 547 19.13 -36.79 7.31
CA GLU A 547 19.25 -38.22 7.64
C GLU A 547 18.04 -38.69 8.47
N PRO A 548 17.42 -39.85 8.15
CA PRO A 548 16.26 -40.35 8.88
C PRO A 548 16.47 -40.40 10.40
N GLU A 549 15.40 -40.18 11.17
CA GLU A 549 15.45 -40.30 12.64
C GLU A 549 15.94 -41.71 13.04
N ARG A 550 17.04 -41.79 13.80
CA ARG A 550 17.50 -43.06 14.38
C ARG A 550 16.56 -43.45 15.52
N LYS A 551 16.37 -44.74 15.75
CA LYS A 551 15.44 -45.24 16.78
C LYS A 551 15.65 -44.56 18.15
N GLY A 552 14.66 -43.81 18.62
CA GLY A 552 14.68 -43.11 19.90
C GLY A 552 15.71 -41.98 19.99
N GLU A 553 16.10 -41.38 18.86
CA GLU A 553 17.04 -40.28 18.79
C GLU A 553 16.47 -39.01 19.43
N LEU A 554 15.27 -38.57 19.02
CA LEU A 554 14.67 -37.36 19.57
C LEU A 554 14.43 -37.48 21.09
N ALA A 555 13.94 -38.65 21.53
CA ALA A 555 13.71 -38.94 22.94
C ALA A 555 14.98 -38.84 23.80
N ARG A 556 16.16 -39.11 23.22
CA ARG A 556 17.45 -38.94 23.91
C ARG A 556 17.86 -37.48 23.99
N LEU A 557 17.62 -36.70 22.94
CA LEU A 557 17.97 -35.28 22.88
C LEU A 557 17.14 -34.43 23.86
N VAL A 558 15.85 -34.75 24.03
CA VAL A 558 14.96 -34.01 24.95
C VAL A 558 14.96 -34.56 26.37
N LYS A 559 15.76 -35.59 26.65
CA LYS A 559 15.78 -36.26 27.96
C LYS A 559 16.22 -35.30 29.05
N GLY A 560 15.34 -35.03 30.01
CA GLY A 560 15.59 -34.09 31.12
C GLY A 560 15.24 -32.64 30.79
N SER A 561 14.66 -32.36 29.63
CA SER A 561 14.08 -31.06 29.30
C SER A 561 12.65 -30.91 29.84
N ALA A 562 12.05 -29.74 29.64
CA ALA A 562 10.65 -29.48 29.98
C ALA A 562 9.65 -30.10 28.99
N VAL A 563 10.13 -30.67 27.87
CA VAL A 563 9.29 -31.21 26.80
C VAL A 563 9.60 -32.68 26.54
N THR A 564 8.59 -33.40 26.11
CA THR A 564 8.70 -34.81 25.67
C THR A 564 8.45 -34.90 24.17
N VAL A 565 8.76 -36.05 23.58
CA VAL A 565 8.48 -36.31 22.15
C VAL A 565 6.98 -36.16 21.87
N ASP A 566 6.13 -36.72 22.72
CA ASP A 566 4.69 -36.66 22.57
C ASP A 566 4.17 -35.21 22.71
N TRP A 567 4.75 -34.41 23.61
CA TRP A 567 4.45 -32.97 23.72
C TRP A 567 4.78 -32.21 22.43
N ILE A 568 5.94 -32.48 21.83
CA ILE A 568 6.38 -31.88 20.57
C ILE A 568 5.40 -32.24 19.44
N ASP A 569 4.97 -33.50 19.36
CA ASP A 569 4.02 -33.95 18.34
C ASP A 569 2.65 -33.27 18.49
N GLY A 570 2.19 -33.06 19.72
CA GLY A 570 0.96 -32.31 19.99
C GLY A 570 1.07 -30.84 19.63
N PHE A 571 2.20 -30.22 19.98
CA PHE A 571 2.51 -28.83 19.61
C PHE A 571 2.51 -28.66 18.09
N LEU A 572 3.23 -29.51 17.36
CA LEU A 572 3.33 -29.43 15.89
C LEU A 572 2.00 -29.72 15.20
N MET A 573 1.18 -30.65 15.71
CA MET A 573 -0.17 -30.86 15.17
C MET A 573 -1.06 -29.62 15.32
N SER A 574 -0.96 -28.88 16.43
CA SER A 574 -1.66 -27.59 16.59
C SER A 574 -1.18 -26.56 15.56
N ILE A 575 0.13 -26.50 15.30
CA ILE A 575 0.70 -25.65 14.24
C ILE A 575 0.12 -26.02 12.87
N THR A 576 0.09 -27.32 12.53
CA THR A 576 -0.44 -27.82 11.25
C THR A 576 -1.92 -27.50 11.05
N LEU A 577 -2.71 -27.52 12.13
CA LEU A 577 -4.17 -27.30 12.06
C LEU A 577 -4.59 -25.84 12.22
N ALA A 578 -3.64 -24.95 12.56
CA ALA A 578 -3.92 -23.55 12.76
C ALA A 578 -4.60 -22.95 11.50
N PRO A 579 -5.74 -22.24 11.65
CA PRO A 579 -6.44 -21.59 10.55
C PRO A 579 -5.58 -20.60 9.74
N LYS A 580 -4.51 -20.08 10.34
CA LYS A 580 -3.51 -19.25 9.68
C LYS A 580 -2.16 -19.93 9.80
N LEU A 581 -1.36 -19.84 8.74
CA LEU A 581 0.01 -20.34 8.74
C LEU A 581 0.79 -19.75 9.92
N ILE A 582 1.50 -20.61 10.65
CA ILE A 582 2.49 -20.21 11.64
C ILE A 582 3.84 -20.62 11.08
N ALA A 583 4.64 -19.64 10.68
CA ALA A 583 5.93 -19.91 10.04
C ALA A 583 6.92 -20.62 10.98
N PRO A 584 7.82 -21.49 10.44
CA PRO A 584 8.81 -22.21 11.23
C PRO A 584 9.63 -21.37 12.19
N ASN A 585 10.04 -20.18 11.77
CA ASN A 585 10.80 -19.28 12.64
C ASN A 585 10.01 -18.68 13.82
N ARG A 586 8.67 -18.80 13.85
CA ARG A 586 7.85 -18.41 15.00
C ARG A 586 7.70 -19.54 16.01
N TRP A 587 7.56 -20.78 15.56
CA TRP A 587 7.29 -21.91 16.46
C TRP A 587 8.53 -22.75 16.79
N LEU A 588 9.55 -22.75 15.94
CA LEU A 588 10.80 -23.47 16.18
C LEU A 588 11.59 -22.92 17.37
N PRO A 589 11.71 -21.59 17.59
CA PRO A 589 12.35 -21.05 18.79
C PRO A 589 11.65 -21.42 20.10
N GLU A 590 10.33 -21.60 20.08
CA GLU A 590 9.55 -22.00 21.26
C GLU A 590 9.88 -23.44 21.69
N ILE A 591 9.93 -24.36 20.72
CA ILE A 591 10.32 -25.76 20.96
C ILE A 591 11.80 -25.81 21.40
N LEU A 592 12.67 -25.09 20.68
CA LEU A 592 14.09 -25.02 21.01
C LEU A 592 14.31 -24.47 22.42
N GLY A 593 13.65 -23.37 22.79
CA GLY A 593 13.75 -22.76 24.11
C GLY A 593 13.33 -23.72 25.22
N SER A 594 12.30 -24.52 24.98
CA SER A 594 11.78 -25.51 25.94
C SER A 594 12.67 -26.77 26.06
N ALA A 595 13.40 -27.10 25.00
CA ALA A 595 14.36 -28.22 24.96
C ALA A 595 15.80 -27.82 25.36
N MET A 596 16.13 -26.53 25.32
CA MET A 596 17.49 -25.99 25.35
C MET A 596 18.33 -26.46 26.56
N ALA A 597 17.70 -26.64 27.72
CA ALA A 597 18.39 -27.09 28.94
C ALA A 597 18.98 -28.51 28.83
N ALA A 598 18.47 -29.33 27.91
CA ALA A 598 18.94 -30.70 27.68
C ALA A 598 19.83 -30.85 26.43
N LEU A 599 19.92 -29.81 25.57
CA LEU A 599 20.64 -29.88 24.30
C LEU A 599 22.11 -29.45 24.46
N GLU A 600 23.02 -30.28 23.97
CA GLU A 600 24.43 -29.89 23.82
C GLU A 600 24.61 -29.02 22.57
N PRO A 601 25.53 -28.03 22.56
CA PRO A 601 25.72 -27.13 21.42
C PRO A 601 25.91 -27.83 20.07
N GLY A 602 26.56 -29.01 20.03
CA GLY A 602 26.76 -29.80 18.81
C GLY A 602 25.54 -30.57 18.32
N THR A 603 24.44 -30.60 19.07
CA THR A 603 23.21 -31.35 18.77
C THR A 603 22.03 -30.46 18.38
N ILE A 604 22.17 -29.14 18.47
CA ILE A 604 21.09 -28.17 18.22
C ILE A 604 20.60 -28.24 16.77
N GLN A 605 21.51 -28.29 15.80
CA GLN A 605 21.14 -28.41 14.38
C GLN A 605 20.40 -29.72 14.11
N ARG A 606 20.95 -30.84 14.60
CA ARG A 606 20.31 -32.16 14.44
C ARG A 606 18.93 -32.19 15.09
N PHE A 607 18.78 -31.56 16.25
CA PHE A 607 17.47 -31.43 16.89
C PHE A 607 16.50 -30.64 16.00
N ALA A 608 16.90 -29.48 15.47
CA ALA A 608 16.07 -28.70 14.55
C ALA A 608 15.66 -29.52 13.31
N ASP A 609 16.58 -30.27 12.70
CA ASP A 609 16.29 -31.14 11.55
C ASP A 609 15.22 -32.20 11.88
N LEU A 610 15.32 -32.83 13.06
CA LEU A 610 14.34 -33.81 13.55
C LEU A 610 12.96 -33.18 13.80
N ILE A 611 12.91 -31.95 14.30
CA ILE A 611 11.65 -31.23 14.51
C ILE A 611 10.99 -30.88 13.18
N MET A 612 11.76 -30.45 12.18
CA MET A 612 11.23 -30.16 10.84
C MET A 612 10.67 -31.42 10.17
N MET A 613 11.37 -32.57 10.28
CA MET A 613 10.84 -33.84 9.79
C MET A 613 9.51 -34.23 10.47
N ARG A 614 9.38 -33.96 11.77
CA ARG A 614 8.13 -34.24 12.50
C ARG A 614 6.99 -33.31 12.12
N ALA A 615 7.27 -32.04 11.84
CA ALA A 615 6.27 -31.12 11.32
C ALA A 615 5.67 -31.63 10.00
N ASN A 616 6.50 -32.20 9.13
CA ASN A 616 6.04 -32.84 7.89
C ASN A 616 5.23 -34.11 8.15
N ALA A 617 5.67 -34.95 9.08
CA ALA A 617 4.93 -36.15 9.46
C ALA A 617 3.55 -35.82 10.06
N CYS A 618 3.38 -34.66 10.72
CA CYS A 618 2.08 -34.18 11.18
C CYS A 618 1.13 -33.84 10.02
N VAL A 619 1.65 -33.31 8.91
CA VAL A 619 0.86 -33.07 7.69
C VAL A 619 0.35 -34.39 7.10
N ASP A 620 1.21 -35.41 7.02
CA ASP A 620 0.82 -36.74 6.54
C ASP A 620 -0.25 -37.37 7.45
N GLN A 621 -0.04 -37.31 8.77
CA GLN A 621 -1.02 -37.80 9.75
C GLN A 621 -2.35 -37.03 9.71
N ALA A 622 -2.31 -35.74 9.40
CA ALA A 622 -3.50 -34.93 9.26
C ALA A 622 -4.30 -35.27 8.00
N ASN A 623 -3.64 -35.79 6.95
CA ASN A 623 -4.31 -36.23 5.72
C ASN A 623 -5.00 -37.60 5.86
N ASP A 624 -4.55 -38.47 6.78
CA ASP A 624 -5.12 -39.81 6.99
C ASP A 624 -5.58 -40.03 8.45
N PRO A 625 -6.90 -39.96 8.72
CA PRO A 625 -7.47 -40.25 10.04
C PRO A 625 -7.07 -41.61 10.62
N ALA A 626 -6.83 -42.63 9.79
CA ALA A 626 -6.44 -43.96 10.25
C ALA A 626 -4.99 -43.98 10.74
N GLN A 627 -4.10 -43.22 10.08
CA GLN A 627 -2.70 -43.08 10.46
C GLN A 627 -2.57 -42.37 11.81
N PHE A 628 -3.29 -41.26 12.02
CA PHE A 628 -3.33 -40.58 13.32
C PHE A 628 -3.91 -41.49 14.42
N ALA A 629 -5.04 -42.15 14.17
CA ALA A 629 -5.65 -43.04 15.16
C ALA A 629 -4.72 -44.21 15.55
N ALA A 630 -3.99 -44.78 14.59
CA ALA A 630 -3.01 -45.83 14.83
C ALA A 630 -1.78 -45.33 15.61
N ALA A 631 -1.35 -44.09 15.35
CA ALA A 631 -0.27 -43.44 16.09
C ALA A 631 -0.68 -43.15 17.55
N MET A 632 -1.92 -42.72 17.80
CA MET A 632 -2.45 -42.40 19.13
C MET A 632 -2.98 -43.60 19.92
N SER A 633 -3.18 -44.77 19.31
CA SER A 633 -3.66 -45.98 20.02
C SER A 633 -2.55 -46.80 20.70
N LYS A 634 -1.29 -46.50 20.40
CA LYS A 634 -0.08 -47.17 20.94
C LYS A 634 0.53 -46.51 22.20
N PRO A 635 0.51 -45.18 22.37
CA PRO A 635 1.15 -44.51 23.49
C PRO A 635 0.48 -44.80 24.83
N SER A 636 1.24 -44.60 25.92
CA SER A 636 0.69 -44.69 27.27
C SER A 636 -0.27 -43.53 27.58
N LYS A 637 -1.08 -43.64 28.63
CA LYS A 637 -1.91 -42.51 29.10
C LYS A 637 -1.09 -41.27 29.44
N LEU A 638 0.17 -41.42 29.87
CA LEU A 638 1.07 -40.31 30.13
C LEU A 638 1.44 -39.58 28.84
N ALA A 639 1.82 -40.33 27.81
CA ALA A 639 2.14 -39.79 26.49
C ALA A 639 0.95 -39.05 25.85
N MET A 640 -0.27 -39.58 25.98
CA MET A 640 -1.49 -38.90 25.51
C MET A 640 -1.71 -37.54 26.21
N ARG A 641 -1.40 -37.46 27.50
CA ARG A 641 -1.53 -36.21 28.28
C ARG A 641 -0.47 -35.19 27.88
N ASP A 642 0.76 -35.65 27.65
CA ASP A 642 1.85 -34.80 27.16
C ASP A 642 1.52 -34.23 25.78
N TRP A 643 1.00 -35.06 24.88
CA TRP A 643 0.51 -34.64 23.57
C TRP A 643 -0.59 -33.58 23.68
N ALA A 644 -1.61 -33.83 24.51
CA ALA A 644 -2.68 -32.86 24.74
C ALA A 644 -2.14 -31.52 25.29
N THR A 645 -1.14 -31.60 26.19
CA THR A 645 -0.50 -30.43 26.78
C THR A 645 0.26 -29.61 25.72
N GLY A 646 1.00 -30.26 24.82
CA GLY A 646 1.68 -29.59 23.71
C GLY A 646 0.72 -28.92 22.75
N PHE A 647 -0.37 -29.61 22.40
CA PHE A 647 -1.41 -29.08 21.52
C PHE A 647 -2.09 -27.84 22.12
N SER A 648 -2.50 -27.93 23.39
CA SER A 648 -3.13 -26.81 24.10
C SER A 648 -2.17 -25.64 24.33
N TYR A 649 -0.87 -25.91 24.58
CA TYR A 649 0.16 -24.87 24.70
C TYR A 649 0.28 -24.08 23.40
N ALA A 650 0.46 -24.75 22.25
CA ALA A 650 0.58 -24.08 20.96
C ALA A 650 -0.69 -23.28 20.58
N CYS A 651 -1.89 -23.84 20.84
CA CYS A 651 -3.15 -23.12 20.64
C CYS A 651 -3.25 -21.83 21.46
N GLY A 652 -2.71 -21.83 22.67
CA GLY A 652 -2.66 -20.64 23.55
C GLY A 652 -1.58 -19.65 23.13
N GLN A 653 -0.38 -20.13 22.84
CA GLN A 653 0.77 -19.31 22.45
C GLN A 653 0.55 -18.60 21.12
N PHE A 654 -0.10 -19.28 20.16
CA PHE A 654 -0.41 -18.74 18.84
C PHE A 654 -1.90 -18.46 18.68
N ILE A 655 -2.52 -17.85 19.70
CA ILE A 655 -3.95 -17.54 19.71
C ILE A 655 -4.38 -16.68 18.51
N SER A 656 -3.47 -15.82 18.01
CA SER A 656 -3.65 -14.99 16.81
C SER A 656 -3.84 -15.79 15.52
N SER A 657 -3.29 -17.00 15.48
CA SER A 657 -3.41 -17.95 14.36
C SER A 657 -4.62 -18.88 14.49
N TRP A 658 -5.34 -18.78 15.62
CA TRP A 658 -6.57 -19.50 15.94
C TRP A 658 -7.77 -18.55 16.18
N PRO A 659 -8.15 -17.67 15.22
CA PRO A 659 -9.14 -16.62 15.47
C PRO A 659 -10.56 -17.16 15.71
N ALA A 660 -11.33 -16.47 16.55
CA ALA A 660 -12.67 -16.93 16.95
C ALA A 660 -13.66 -17.11 15.78
N LYS A 661 -13.50 -16.34 14.70
CA LYS A 661 -14.32 -16.39 13.49
C LYS A 661 -14.01 -17.60 12.60
N SER A 662 -12.79 -18.16 12.67
CA SER A 662 -12.40 -19.34 11.89
C SER A 662 -12.62 -20.66 12.64
N LYS A 663 -12.97 -20.59 13.93
CA LYS A 663 -13.31 -21.74 14.78
C LYS A 663 -14.80 -22.04 14.69
N ALA A 664 -15.15 -23.09 13.96
CA ALA A 664 -16.49 -23.65 13.96
C ALA A 664 -16.88 -24.14 15.37
N PRO A 665 -18.18 -24.35 15.66
CA PRO A 665 -18.62 -24.92 16.94
C PRO A 665 -17.90 -26.24 17.28
N ASP A 666 -17.69 -27.08 16.27
CA ASP A 666 -16.99 -28.37 16.42
C ASP A 666 -15.50 -28.18 16.77
N ASP A 667 -14.83 -27.15 16.23
CA ASP A 667 -13.44 -26.83 16.58
C ASP A 667 -13.30 -26.45 18.05
N ARG A 668 -14.26 -25.68 18.58
CA ARG A 668 -14.23 -25.27 19.99
C ARG A 668 -14.43 -26.45 20.93
N LEU A 669 -15.40 -27.31 20.60
CA LEU A 669 -15.66 -28.54 21.35
C LEU A 669 -14.46 -29.50 21.32
N MET A 670 -13.77 -29.59 20.19
CA MET A 670 -12.59 -30.46 20.08
C MET A 670 -11.38 -29.88 20.80
N ILE A 671 -11.12 -28.56 20.72
CA ILE A 671 -10.06 -27.91 21.49
C ILE A 671 -10.31 -28.05 23.00
N GLU A 672 -11.56 -27.92 23.46
CA GLU A 672 -11.95 -28.15 24.85
C GLU A 672 -11.71 -29.60 25.26
N ARG A 673 -12.10 -30.58 24.43
CA ARG A 673 -11.83 -32.00 24.68
C ARG A 673 -10.33 -32.33 24.75
N VAL A 674 -9.50 -31.71 23.90
CA VAL A 674 -8.04 -31.86 23.99
C VAL A 674 -7.52 -31.25 25.29
N SER A 675 -8.03 -30.09 25.70
CA SER A 675 -7.70 -29.48 26.99
C SER A 675 -8.04 -30.40 28.17
N ASP A 676 -9.23 -31.03 28.17
CA ASP A 676 -9.62 -31.98 29.22
C ASP A 676 -8.71 -33.22 29.27
N ALA A 677 -8.25 -33.68 28.10
CA ALA A 677 -7.36 -34.83 27.98
C ALA A 677 -5.96 -34.61 28.59
N MET A 678 -5.56 -33.37 28.91
CA MET A 678 -4.33 -33.09 29.67
C MET A 678 -4.32 -33.78 31.06
N ALA A 679 -5.51 -33.96 31.66
CA ALA A 679 -5.64 -34.59 32.97
C ALA A 679 -5.71 -36.13 32.89
N THR A 680 -6.38 -36.67 31.87
CA THR A 680 -6.84 -38.07 31.85
C THR A 680 -6.33 -38.90 30.66
N GLY A 681 -5.77 -38.26 29.63
CA GLY A 681 -5.50 -38.86 28.33
C GLY A 681 -6.78 -39.09 27.51
N PHE A 682 -6.65 -39.68 26.33
CA PHE A 682 -7.79 -39.91 25.43
C PHE A 682 -8.39 -41.31 25.60
N SER A 683 -9.73 -41.42 25.53
CA SER A 683 -10.40 -42.71 25.35
C SER A 683 -10.36 -43.16 23.89
N ALA A 684 -10.66 -44.44 23.61
CA ALA A 684 -10.75 -44.94 22.23
C ALA A 684 -11.79 -44.19 21.39
N SER A 685 -12.89 -43.74 22.00
CA SER A 685 -13.87 -42.87 21.36
C SER A 685 -13.34 -41.46 21.08
N ASP A 686 -12.56 -40.88 22.00
CA ASP A 686 -11.98 -39.55 21.80
C ASP A 686 -10.94 -39.57 20.69
N ILE A 687 -10.11 -40.61 20.60
CA ILE A 687 -9.12 -40.77 19.52
C ILE A 687 -9.82 -40.83 18.16
N LYS A 688 -10.94 -41.54 18.05
CA LYS A 688 -11.72 -41.63 16.81
C LYS A 688 -12.33 -40.28 16.40
N LEU A 689 -12.87 -39.53 17.36
CA LEU A 689 -13.43 -38.20 17.09
C LEU A 689 -12.33 -37.20 16.73
N LEU A 690 -11.20 -37.24 17.45
CA LEU A 690 -10.05 -36.39 17.20
C LEU A 690 -9.46 -36.64 15.82
N SER A 691 -9.29 -37.89 15.40
CA SER A 691 -8.72 -38.20 14.08
C SER A 691 -9.59 -37.71 12.93
N GLN A 692 -10.91 -37.80 13.07
CA GLN A 692 -11.86 -37.29 12.07
C GLN A 692 -11.84 -35.76 12.01
N TRP A 693 -11.76 -35.10 13.18
CA TRP A 693 -11.69 -33.65 13.27
C TRP A 693 -10.40 -33.09 12.68
N ILE A 694 -9.24 -33.68 13.01
CA ILE A 694 -7.94 -33.26 12.48
C ILE A 694 -7.96 -33.25 10.95
N ALA A 695 -8.45 -34.34 10.32
CA ALA A 695 -8.49 -34.41 8.87
C ALA A 695 -9.48 -33.44 8.23
N ALA A 696 -10.66 -33.25 8.83
CA ALA A 696 -11.63 -32.27 8.35
C ALA A 696 -11.07 -30.84 8.42
N ARG A 697 -10.38 -30.51 9.51
CA ARG A 697 -9.77 -29.20 9.73
C ARG A 697 -8.59 -28.96 8.78
N HIS A 698 -7.74 -29.96 8.58
CA HIS A 698 -6.64 -29.90 7.63
C HIS A 698 -7.15 -29.70 6.20
N ALA A 699 -8.15 -30.49 5.78
CA ALA A 699 -8.79 -30.35 4.46
C ALA A 699 -9.35 -28.93 4.26
N GLN A 700 -10.00 -28.36 5.29
CA GLN A 700 -10.50 -27.00 5.25
C GLN A 700 -9.38 -25.95 5.07
N ASN A 701 -8.24 -26.13 5.74
CA ASN A 701 -7.10 -25.22 5.60
C ASN A 701 -6.42 -25.32 4.22
N THR A 702 -6.54 -26.46 3.52
CA THR A 702 -5.95 -26.67 2.17
C THR A 702 -6.90 -26.34 1.01
N SER A 703 -8.19 -26.10 1.28
CA SER A 703 -9.22 -25.82 0.26
C SER A 703 -9.59 -24.33 0.14
N ALA A 704 -8.96 -23.48 0.93
CA ALA A 704 -9.12 -22.03 0.98
C ALA A 704 -7.83 -21.37 0.49
#